data_AF-A0A7U3YES3-F1
#
_entry.id   AF-A0A7U3YES3-F1
#
_cell.length_a   1.000
_cell.length_b   1.000
_cell.length_c   1.000
_cell.angle_alpha   90.00
_cell.angle_beta   90.00
_cell.angle_gamma   90.00
#
_symmetry.space_group_name_H-M   'P 1'
#
loop_
_entity.id
_entity.type
_entity.pdbx_description
1 polymer ?
#
loop_
_entity_poly.entity_id
_entity_poly.type
_entity_poly.pdbx_seq_one_letter_code
_entity_poly.pdbx_strand_id
1 'polypeptide(L)'
;MRKLYILIIIFLLLFIGGGFFFNSNAEYALLPEKDDVVKYEANHQTGTDIWGEWIGTEAGKSFADHSKTSVSAKHGAIVVDKQLLQLGREVFYKETFGNEVFLTDMMGLVNGPLTMANIAKEVISLKGKGTTNLQVELAEDVTIGDRTYKKGEKIDTGIDVPKGSYLPLGMPVVWDHGKLRIGISCAACHATVDPKTKKVVEGAPNNDLNAGLLMALATNSAAYFTHADIKSLKSYIRSMDRTVMDSKGRKSSLPDPQLLEKEVDRIFASWPRGNFDSTIDMKANPSQIPDSFTLGDHPYGWSGFATAGPFRGLATFSNNVHAQNADSLAQSELSEALFGVDKEVYIGTILQNAANPKFRYKPNGNEKPSEFFAKVDPTPGVVGVNKLVAPPQFPKVSLVAPDGLVASEPGYRFNEQNNAVAAWQNTINPPSLSAKMDARQIARGRDVFVQAGCIRCHAGAYFTNNRVVAAKVVGTEPSRAQALKKTEKVFAEAVFYAPDTPVPVPKNAKVLKVPTEHLDTEQIRLAFAHGDSKGGYKVPSLIGLSWSAPYLHDGGVAVGPNGELGLTGTLKKGIVPDARNSLRALIDRTLRQQVIWANASDPQLRAVHVSGDGHRYWIDPQAGFTREEQEAMIDYLLSLTDP
;
A
#
# COMPACT_ATOMS: atom_id res chain seq x y z
N MET A 1 16.81 -34.16 50.97
CA MET A 1 17.11 -32.72 50.85
C MET A 1 17.73 -32.33 49.51
N ARG A 2 18.88 -32.88 49.09
CA ARG A 2 19.60 -32.48 47.85
C ARG A 2 18.77 -32.57 46.53
N LYS A 3 17.92 -33.60 46.36
CA LYS A 3 17.02 -33.72 45.20
C LYS A 3 15.91 -32.64 45.15
N LEU A 4 15.42 -32.21 46.31
CA LEU A 4 14.38 -31.17 46.41
C LEU A 4 14.95 -29.80 46.01
N TYR A 5 16.19 -29.49 46.41
CA TYR A 5 16.87 -28.27 45.99
C TYR A 5 17.15 -28.20 44.48
N ILE A 6 17.51 -29.32 43.85
CA ILE A 6 17.71 -29.37 42.39
C ILE A 6 16.39 -29.16 41.65
N LEU A 7 15.29 -29.77 42.12
CA LEU A 7 13.95 -29.55 41.56
C LEU A 7 13.47 -28.10 41.72
N ILE A 8 13.73 -27.48 42.88
CA ILE A 8 13.40 -26.07 43.13
C ILE A 8 14.23 -25.15 42.22
N ILE A 9 15.52 -25.43 42.02
CA ILE A 9 16.38 -24.64 41.14
C ILE A 9 15.96 -24.79 39.67
N ILE A 10 15.63 -26.00 39.20
CA ILE A 10 15.13 -26.21 37.84
C ILE A 10 13.78 -25.52 37.65
N PHE A 11 12.88 -25.63 38.64
CA PHE A 11 11.60 -24.92 38.60
C PHE A 11 11.79 -23.40 38.57
N LEU A 12 12.68 -22.85 39.40
CA LEU A 12 13.01 -21.42 39.38
C LEU A 12 13.67 -21.01 38.06
N LEU A 13 14.54 -21.81 37.46
CA LEU A 13 15.15 -21.50 36.16
C LEU A 13 14.14 -21.56 35.02
N LEU A 14 13.19 -22.51 35.06
CA LEU A 14 12.08 -22.58 34.10
C LEU A 14 11.04 -21.47 34.35
N PHE A 15 10.83 -21.05 35.58
CA PHE A 15 9.91 -19.97 35.95
C PHE A 15 10.50 -18.60 35.65
N ILE A 16 11.79 -18.40 35.90
CA ILE A 16 12.54 -17.19 35.53
C ILE A 16 12.74 -17.16 34.01
N GLY A 17 13.11 -18.27 33.37
CA GLY A 17 13.24 -18.37 31.92
C GLY A 17 11.89 -18.20 31.21
N GLY A 18 10.83 -18.81 31.74
CA GLY A 18 9.45 -18.61 31.28
C GLY A 18 8.99 -17.18 31.50
N GLY A 19 9.20 -16.60 32.69
CA GLY A 19 8.88 -15.21 32.99
C GLY A 19 9.65 -14.21 32.13
N PHE A 20 10.90 -14.50 31.77
CA PHE A 20 11.69 -13.70 30.84
C PHE A 20 11.15 -13.84 29.41
N PHE A 21 10.83 -15.05 28.96
CA PHE A 21 10.22 -15.32 27.64
C PHE A 21 8.83 -14.68 27.46
N PHE A 22 8.02 -14.64 28.53
CA PHE A 22 6.72 -13.97 28.54
C PHE A 22 6.81 -12.43 28.60
N ASN A 23 7.96 -11.86 29.00
CA ASN A 23 8.16 -10.40 29.10
C ASN A 23 9.19 -9.87 28.08
N SER A 24 9.71 -10.72 27.19
CA SER A 24 10.64 -10.32 26.14
C SER A 24 9.89 -9.78 24.93
N ASN A 25 10.45 -8.75 24.30
CA ASN A 25 10.04 -8.28 22.98
C ASN A 25 11.14 -8.62 21.98
N ALA A 26 10.77 -9.23 20.86
CA ALA A 26 11.69 -9.54 19.78
C ALA A 26 11.00 -9.32 18.43
N GLU A 27 11.70 -8.68 17.50
CA GLU A 27 11.25 -8.49 16.13
C GLU A 27 12.21 -9.19 15.20
N TYR A 28 11.65 -9.91 14.23
CA TYR A 28 12.43 -10.59 13.20
C TYR A 28 11.86 -10.28 11.82
N ALA A 29 12.65 -9.60 11.01
CA ALA A 29 12.30 -9.16 9.67
C ALA A 29 13.47 -9.39 8.72
N LEU A 30 13.17 -9.72 7.46
CA LEU A 30 14.18 -9.90 6.42
C LEU A 30 14.64 -8.53 5.90
N LEU A 31 15.92 -8.22 6.09
CA LEU A 31 16.63 -7.15 5.39
C LEU A 31 17.64 -7.81 4.44
N PRO A 32 17.40 -7.85 3.12
CA PRO A 32 18.31 -8.50 2.18
C PRO A 32 19.71 -7.87 2.22
N GLU A 33 20.75 -8.69 2.15
CA GLU A 33 22.11 -8.21 1.89
C GLU A 33 22.23 -7.70 0.46
N LYS A 34 23.24 -6.86 0.17
CA LYS A 34 23.42 -6.28 -1.17
C LYS A 34 23.60 -7.35 -2.26
N ASP A 35 24.22 -8.48 -1.94
CA ASP A 35 24.44 -9.57 -2.89
C ASP A 35 23.18 -10.40 -3.18
N ASP A 36 22.15 -10.29 -2.33
CA ASP A 36 20.85 -10.95 -2.50
C ASP A 36 19.85 -10.09 -3.28
N VAL A 37 20.23 -8.86 -3.62
CA VAL A 37 19.45 -7.92 -4.45
C VAL A 37 19.93 -8.00 -5.90
N VAL A 38 19.00 -7.87 -6.85
CA VAL A 38 19.33 -7.71 -8.27
C VAL A 38 20.02 -6.36 -8.46
N LYS A 39 21.19 -6.36 -9.13
CA LYS A 39 22.00 -5.15 -9.30
C LYS A 39 21.26 -4.11 -10.16
N TYR A 40 21.29 -2.86 -9.69
CA TYR A 40 20.88 -1.66 -10.42
C TYR A 40 21.88 -0.53 -10.14
N GLU A 41 21.94 0.47 -11.02
CA GLU A 41 22.66 1.71 -10.75
C GLU A 41 21.76 2.65 -9.92
N ALA A 42 22.17 2.94 -8.69
CA ALA A 42 21.41 3.79 -7.79
C ALA A 42 21.62 5.28 -8.12
N ASN A 43 20.58 6.10 -7.93
CA ASN A 43 20.71 7.56 -8.02
C ASN A 43 21.46 8.10 -6.80
N HIS A 44 22.41 9.01 -7.04
CA HIS A 44 23.14 9.70 -5.97
C HIS A 44 22.33 10.88 -5.43
N GLN A 45 21.50 10.63 -4.41
CA GLN A 45 20.65 11.66 -3.78
C GLN A 45 21.14 12.03 -2.37
N THR A 46 22.29 12.72 -2.27
CA THR A 46 22.69 13.38 -1.01
C THR A 46 22.51 14.89 -1.13
N GLY A 47 21.97 15.53 -0.09
CA GLY A 47 21.53 16.91 -0.20
C GLY A 47 20.59 17.32 0.93
N THR A 48 19.76 18.32 0.67
CA THR A 48 18.71 18.76 1.59
C THR A 48 17.43 18.94 0.81
N ASP A 49 16.35 18.31 1.27
CA ASP A 49 14.99 18.59 0.82
C ASP A 49 14.36 19.65 1.73
N ILE A 50 13.70 20.64 1.12
CA ILE A 50 12.85 21.59 1.84
C ILE A 50 11.50 21.62 1.14
N TRP A 51 10.54 20.87 1.66
CA TRP A 51 9.18 20.79 1.11
C TRP A 51 9.12 20.38 -0.37
N GLY A 52 10.02 19.50 -0.82
CA GLY A 52 10.12 19.06 -2.21
C GLY A 52 11.06 19.87 -3.11
N GLU A 53 11.63 20.96 -2.60
CA GLU A 53 12.75 21.65 -3.25
C GLU A 53 14.07 20.98 -2.84
N TRP A 54 14.83 20.51 -3.83
CA TRP A 54 16.09 19.78 -3.61
C TRP A 54 17.31 20.69 -3.74
N ILE A 55 18.20 20.62 -2.76
CA ILE A 55 19.48 21.33 -2.72
C ILE A 55 20.60 20.28 -2.66
N GLY A 56 21.27 20.04 -3.79
CA GLY A 56 22.35 19.05 -3.91
C GLY A 56 23.66 19.49 -3.24
N THR A 57 24.49 18.51 -2.87
CA THR A 57 25.82 18.73 -2.26
C THR A 57 26.90 19.16 -3.26
N GLU A 58 26.75 18.84 -4.54
CA GLU A 58 27.79 18.99 -5.58
C GLU A 58 27.88 20.37 -6.24
N ALA A 59 26.93 21.28 -5.98
CA ALA A 59 26.83 22.52 -6.75
C ALA A 59 27.89 23.59 -6.43
N GLY A 60 28.77 23.40 -5.43
CA GLY A 60 29.76 24.42 -5.02
C GLY A 60 29.16 25.79 -4.61
N LYS A 61 27.84 25.90 -4.60
CA LYS A 61 27.04 27.06 -4.26
C LYS A 61 26.39 26.77 -2.93
N SER A 62 26.78 27.52 -1.90
CA SER A 62 26.07 27.47 -0.64
C SER A 62 24.74 28.22 -0.79
N PHE A 63 23.70 27.80 -0.07
CA PHE A 63 22.39 28.45 -0.05
C PHE A 63 22.43 29.93 0.38
N ALA A 64 23.55 30.40 0.97
CA ALA A 64 23.77 31.81 1.26
C ALA A 64 23.69 32.69 -0.01
N ASP A 65 23.90 32.10 -1.19
CA ASP A 65 23.84 32.81 -2.48
C ASP A 65 22.43 32.91 -3.09
N HIS A 66 21.43 32.15 -2.59
CA HIS A 66 20.10 32.08 -3.22
C HIS A 66 18.88 32.25 -2.30
N SER A 67 19.03 32.33 -0.97
CA SER A 67 17.84 32.45 -0.10
C SER A 67 18.09 33.23 1.19
N LYS A 68 17.08 34.03 1.57
CA LYS A 68 17.01 34.79 2.83
C LYS A 68 16.55 33.93 4.03
N THR A 69 16.27 32.65 3.83
CA THR A 69 15.65 31.77 4.84
C THR A 69 16.68 30.81 5.44
N SER A 70 16.69 30.62 6.75
CA SER A 70 17.64 29.70 7.42
C SER A 70 17.35 28.23 7.05
N VAL A 71 18.29 27.52 6.42
CA VAL A 71 18.21 26.05 6.22
C VAL A 71 18.32 25.36 7.57
N SER A 72 17.20 24.87 8.09
CA SER A 72 17.18 24.09 9.33
C SER A 72 15.90 23.28 9.41
N ALA A 73 15.90 22.21 10.21
CA ALA A 73 14.69 21.45 10.52
C ALA A 73 13.55 22.36 11.03
N LYS A 74 13.86 23.44 11.74
CA LYS A 74 12.86 24.44 12.18
C LYS A 74 12.13 25.15 11.03
N HIS A 75 12.55 24.99 9.78
CA HIS A 75 11.89 25.52 8.59
C HIS A 75 11.47 24.41 7.61
N GLY A 76 11.51 23.13 8.04
CA GLY A 76 11.09 21.99 7.23
C GLY A 76 12.21 21.30 6.46
N ALA A 77 13.47 21.68 6.68
CA ALA A 77 14.60 21.08 5.98
C ALA A 77 14.90 19.66 6.49
N ILE A 78 15.13 18.73 5.56
CA ILE A 78 15.52 17.35 5.80
C ILE A 78 16.85 17.11 5.12
N VAL A 79 17.88 16.81 5.91
CA VAL A 79 19.22 16.50 5.40
C VAL A 79 19.24 15.03 4.97
N VAL A 80 19.56 14.78 3.70
CA VAL A 80 19.71 13.43 3.17
C VAL A 80 21.18 13.07 3.12
N ASP A 81 21.58 12.24 4.08
CA ASP A 81 22.91 11.66 4.19
C ASP A 81 22.83 10.13 4.17
N LYS A 82 23.98 9.46 4.34
CA LYS A 82 24.05 8.00 4.35
C LYS A 82 23.25 7.37 5.51
N GLN A 83 23.10 8.07 6.65
CA GLN A 83 22.38 7.55 7.80
C GLN A 83 20.88 7.56 7.53
N LEU A 84 20.35 8.67 6.97
CA LEU A 84 18.95 8.75 6.58
C LEU A 84 18.61 7.72 5.49
N LEU A 85 19.47 7.54 4.49
CA LEU A 85 19.25 6.55 3.43
C LEU A 85 19.28 5.10 3.96
N GLN A 86 20.18 4.80 4.91
CA GLN A 86 20.22 3.50 5.58
C GLN A 86 18.95 3.26 6.40
N LEU A 87 18.51 4.26 7.18
CA LEU A 87 17.24 4.20 7.89
C LEU A 87 16.07 3.98 6.94
N GLY A 88 16.05 4.66 5.79
CA GLY A 88 15.01 4.52 4.78
C GLY A 88 14.87 3.09 4.25
N ARG A 89 16.02 2.46 3.96
CA ARG A 89 16.04 1.04 3.57
C ARG A 89 15.56 0.13 4.69
N GLU A 90 15.97 0.38 5.94
CA GLU A 90 15.53 -0.41 7.08
C GLU A 90 14.02 -0.29 7.31
N VAL A 91 13.48 0.93 7.27
CA VAL A 91 12.04 1.21 7.37
C VAL A 91 11.28 0.46 6.29
N PHE A 92 11.74 0.53 5.04
CA PHE A 92 11.08 -0.12 3.92
C PHE A 92 10.88 -1.64 4.11
N TYR A 93 11.88 -2.33 4.66
CA TYR A 93 11.84 -3.78 4.84
C TYR A 93 11.25 -4.24 6.17
N LYS A 94 11.47 -3.48 7.25
CA LYS A 94 11.25 -3.96 8.62
C LYS A 94 10.11 -3.26 9.35
N GLU A 95 9.89 -1.97 9.09
CA GLU A 95 8.97 -1.19 9.90
C GLU A 95 7.51 -1.57 9.62
N THR A 96 6.77 -1.86 10.69
CA THR A 96 5.33 -2.15 10.64
C THR A 96 4.49 -1.01 11.23
N PHE A 97 5.11 -0.08 11.96
CA PHE A 97 4.43 0.91 12.80
C PHE A 97 3.39 0.29 13.73
N GLY A 98 3.60 -0.94 14.21
CA GLY A 98 2.70 -1.63 15.14
C GLY A 98 1.49 -2.32 14.50
N ASN A 99 1.40 -2.36 13.15
CA ASN A 99 0.23 -2.90 12.46
C ASN A 99 -0.03 -4.39 12.70
N GLU A 100 0.95 -5.13 13.20
CA GLU A 100 0.81 -6.54 13.56
C GLU A 100 -0.28 -6.75 14.63
N VAL A 101 -0.55 -5.74 15.47
CA VAL A 101 -1.65 -5.77 16.45
C VAL A 101 -2.99 -5.78 15.73
N PHE A 102 -3.22 -4.85 14.80
CA PHE A 102 -4.48 -4.80 14.06
C PHE A 102 -4.64 -6.05 13.16
N LEU A 103 -3.61 -6.34 12.35
CA LEU A 103 -3.66 -7.43 11.36
C LEU A 103 -3.80 -8.82 12.01
N THR A 104 -3.05 -9.09 13.08
CA THR A 104 -3.12 -10.39 13.76
C THR A 104 -4.21 -10.42 14.81
N ASP A 105 -4.26 -9.48 15.76
CA ASP A 105 -5.12 -9.63 16.93
C ASP A 105 -6.55 -9.15 16.72
N MET A 106 -6.80 -8.21 15.79
CA MET A 106 -8.14 -7.67 15.56
C MET A 106 -8.79 -8.24 14.31
N MET A 107 -8.11 -8.15 13.16
CA MET A 107 -8.58 -8.70 11.88
C MET A 107 -8.47 -10.23 11.85
N GLY A 108 -7.38 -10.78 12.40
CA GLY A 108 -7.19 -12.23 12.44
C GLY A 108 -6.67 -12.83 11.14
N LEU A 109 -5.79 -12.13 10.43
CA LEU A 109 -5.24 -12.54 9.12
C LEU A 109 -4.64 -13.96 9.12
N VAL A 110 -4.13 -14.40 10.26
CA VAL A 110 -3.50 -15.73 10.45
C VAL A 110 -4.18 -16.56 11.54
N ASN A 111 -5.42 -16.23 11.89
CA ASN A 111 -6.21 -16.90 12.92
C ASN A 111 -7.38 -17.73 12.36
N GLY A 112 -7.55 -17.75 11.05
CA GLY A 112 -8.58 -18.51 10.34
C GLY A 112 -7.98 -19.68 9.55
N PRO A 113 -8.48 -19.98 8.33
CA PRO A 113 -7.95 -21.04 7.48
C PRO A 113 -6.49 -20.86 7.07
N LEU A 114 -6.02 -19.62 6.92
CA LEU A 114 -4.60 -19.31 6.79
C LEU A 114 -3.96 -19.20 8.18
N THR A 115 -2.88 -19.94 8.43
CA THR A 115 -2.21 -19.95 9.75
C THR A 115 -0.71 -19.72 9.63
N MET A 116 -0.12 -19.12 10.67
CA MET A 116 1.34 -18.97 10.78
C MET A 116 2.08 -20.31 10.65
N ALA A 117 1.52 -21.38 11.22
CA ALA A 117 2.11 -22.71 11.15
C ALA A 117 2.17 -23.25 9.72
N ASN A 118 1.11 -23.07 8.93
CA ASN A 118 1.08 -23.52 7.54
C ASN A 118 1.96 -22.64 6.65
N ILE A 119 2.02 -21.33 6.89
CA ILE A 119 2.96 -20.44 6.20
C ILE A 119 4.40 -20.90 6.48
N ALA A 120 4.77 -21.07 7.75
CA ALA A 120 6.11 -21.51 8.13
C ALA A 120 6.46 -22.90 7.56
N LYS A 121 5.51 -23.84 7.59
CA LYS A 121 5.65 -25.17 6.98
C LYS A 121 6.03 -25.06 5.51
N GLU A 122 5.34 -24.20 4.75
CA GLU A 122 5.57 -24.06 3.32
C GLU A 122 6.85 -23.28 3.00
N VAL A 123 7.21 -22.28 3.81
CA VAL A 123 8.53 -21.62 3.67
C VAL A 123 9.67 -22.62 3.88
N ILE A 124 9.58 -23.47 4.91
CA ILE A 124 10.56 -24.54 5.16
C ILE A 124 10.59 -25.56 4.00
N SER A 125 9.43 -25.85 3.40
CA SER A 125 9.31 -26.79 2.28
C SER A 125 10.07 -26.33 1.02
N LEU A 126 10.28 -25.01 0.87
CA LEU A 126 11.10 -24.43 -0.20
C LEU A 126 12.59 -24.82 -0.10
N LYS A 127 13.09 -25.20 1.08
CA LYS A 127 14.50 -25.56 1.32
C LYS A 127 15.48 -24.48 0.80
N GLY A 128 15.14 -23.21 1.01
CA GLY A 128 15.94 -22.06 0.58
C GLY A 128 15.93 -21.77 -0.93
N LYS A 129 15.08 -22.42 -1.74
CA LYS A 129 15.00 -22.15 -3.19
C LYS A 129 14.40 -20.77 -3.53
N GLY A 130 13.57 -20.24 -2.62
CA GLY A 130 12.76 -19.05 -2.87
C GLY A 130 11.60 -19.29 -3.83
N THR A 131 10.63 -18.37 -3.85
CA THR A 131 9.44 -18.41 -4.72
C THR A 131 8.89 -16.99 -4.91
N THR A 132 8.22 -16.76 -6.04
CA THR A 132 7.43 -15.55 -6.28
C THR A 132 5.99 -15.67 -5.76
N ASN A 133 5.60 -16.86 -5.32
CA ASN A 133 4.25 -17.16 -4.87
C ASN A 133 4.32 -18.35 -3.93
N LEU A 134 4.31 -18.09 -2.64
CA LEU A 134 4.24 -19.14 -1.62
C LEU A 134 2.85 -19.77 -1.65
N GLN A 135 2.76 -21.03 -2.04
CA GLN A 135 1.49 -21.75 -2.01
C GLN A 135 1.25 -22.37 -0.63
N VAL A 136 0.18 -21.94 0.04
CA VAL A 136 -0.10 -22.33 1.44
C VAL A 136 -1.32 -23.23 1.54
N GLU A 137 -1.18 -24.34 2.27
CA GLU A 137 -2.29 -25.23 2.60
C GLU A 137 -3.23 -24.59 3.62
N LEU A 138 -4.54 -24.68 3.39
CA LEU A 138 -5.54 -24.22 4.35
C LEU A 138 -5.72 -25.21 5.52
N ALA A 139 -5.89 -24.67 6.73
CA ALA A 139 -6.03 -25.43 7.97
C ALA A 139 -7.44 -26.03 8.18
N GLU A 140 -8.44 -25.43 7.55
CA GLU A 140 -9.86 -25.81 7.66
C GLU A 140 -10.62 -25.50 6.36
N ASP A 141 -11.81 -26.09 6.23
CA ASP A 141 -12.75 -25.80 5.15
C ASP A 141 -13.31 -24.38 5.33
N VAL A 142 -13.39 -23.62 4.24
CA VAL A 142 -13.98 -22.27 4.24
C VAL A 142 -14.77 -22.05 2.96
N THR A 143 -15.86 -21.29 3.04
CA THR A 143 -16.65 -20.93 1.87
C THR A 143 -16.72 -19.43 1.74
N ILE A 144 -16.21 -18.90 0.63
CA ILE A 144 -16.20 -17.48 0.32
C ILE A 144 -16.97 -17.28 -0.99
N GLY A 145 -18.06 -16.51 -0.93
CA GLY A 145 -18.99 -16.40 -2.04
C GLY A 145 -19.48 -17.79 -2.48
N ASP A 146 -19.25 -18.12 -3.75
CA ASP A 146 -19.68 -19.38 -4.37
C ASP A 146 -18.60 -20.47 -4.36
N ARG A 147 -17.42 -20.19 -3.80
CA ARG A 147 -16.30 -21.14 -3.74
C ARG A 147 -16.11 -21.69 -2.34
N THR A 148 -16.15 -23.01 -2.23
CA THR A 148 -15.69 -23.74 -1.04
C THR A 148 -14.25 -24.20 -1.26
N TYR A 149 -13.36 -23.75 -0.39
CA TYR A 149 -11.99 -24.22 -0.29
C TYR A 149 -11.92 -25.34 0.73
N LYS A 150 -11.15 -26.39 0.43
CA LYS A 150 -11.01 -27.55 1.31
C LYS A 150 -9.77 -27.43 2.18
N LYS A 151 -9.85 -27.96 3.39
CA LYS A 151 -8.68 -28.20 4.24
C LYS A 151 -7.61 -28.96 3.45
N GLY A 152 -6.38 -28.47 3.49
CA GLY A 152 -5.25 -29.02 2.75
C GLY A 152 -5.16 -28.56 1.28
N GLU A 153 -6.17 -27.85 0.76
CA GLU A 153 -6.06 -27.19 -0.55
C GLU A 153 -4.97 -26.11 -0.47
N LYS A 154 -4.07 -26.10 -1.47
CA LYS A 154 -3.06 -25.06 -1.61
C LYS A 154 -3.63 -23.87 -2.36
N ILE A 155 -3.49 -22.69 -1.77
CA ILE A 155 -3.86 -21.43 -2.40
C ILE A 155 -2.61 -20.65 -2.82
N ASP A 156 -2.74 -19.90 -3.92
CA ASP A 156 -1.75 -18.89 -4.30
C ASP A 156 -1.90 -17.67 -3.40
N THR A 157 -0.86 -17.38 -2.61
CA THR A 157 -0.84 -16.21 -1.73
C THR A 157 -0.19 -14.99 -2.40
N GLY A 158 0.67 -15.20 -3.40
CA GLY A 158 1.55 -14.16 -3.95
C GLY A 158 2.57 -13.63 -2.94
N ILE A 159 2.80 -14.35 -1.84
CA ILE A 159 3.83 -13.99 -0.87
C ILE A 159 5.18 -14.42 -1.43
N ASP A 160 6.07 -13.45 -1.55
CA ASP A 160 7.44 -13.65 -2.03
C ASP A 160 8.37 -14.17 -0.93
N VAL A 161 9.19 -15.15 -1.28
CA VAL A 161 10.27 -15.65 -0.40
C VAL A 161 11.58 -15.61 -1.19
N PRO A 162 12.55 -14.76 -0.82
CA PRO A 162 13.83 -14.73 -1.50
C PRO A 162 14.63 -16.01 -1.34
N LYS A 163 15.51 -16.29 -2.31
CA LYS A 163 16.44 -17.41 -2.23
C LYS A 163 17.28 -17.33 -0.94
N GLY A 164 17.47 -18.45 -0.27
CA GLY A 164 18.23 -18.54 0.98
C GLY A 164 17.47 -18.05 2.23
N SER A 165 16.33 -17.38 2.07
CA SER A 165 15.52 -16.90 3.19
C SER A 165 14.57 -17.98 3.73
N TYR A 166 14.32 -17.91 5.04
CA TYR A 166 13.23 -18.62 5.73
C TYR A 166 12.14 -17.67 6.25
N LEU A 167 12.17 -16.42 5.80
CA LEU A 167 11.14 -15.43 6.01
C LEU A 167 10.58 -14.91 4.70
N PRO A 168 9.25 -14.70 4.63
CA PRO A 168 8.64 -13.89 3.59
C PRO A 168 9.22 -12.48 3.51
N LEU A 169 9.24 -11.92 2.30
CA LEU A 169 9.60 -10.54 2.06
C LEU A 169 8.53 -9.61 2.64
N GLY A 170 8.95 -8.65 3.47
CA GLY A 170 8.08 -7.60 3.99
C GLY A 170 6.98 -8.05 4.96
N MET A 171 7.08 -9.23 5.56
CA MET A 171 6.17 -9.68 6.62
C MET A 171 6.90 -9.90 7.95
N PRO A 172 7.30 -8.83 8.67
CA PRO A 172 7.94 -8.92 9.98
C PRO A 172 7.15 -9.77 10.98
N VAL A 173 7.87 -10.57 11.77
CA VAL A 173 7.31 -11.38 12.85
C VAL A 173 7.71 -10.74 14.17
N VAL A 174 6.71 -10.39 14.97
CA VAL A 174 6.89 -9.74 16.28
C VAL A 174 6.48 -10.70 17.38
N TRP A 175 7.37 -10.90 18.34
CA TRP A 175 7.08 -11.53 19.62
C TRP A 175 6.91 -10.44 20.66
N ASP A 176 5.72 -10.36 21.26
CA ASP A 176 5.40 -9.40 22.29
C ASP A 176 4.48 -10.04 23.34
N HIS A 177 4.89 -9.95 24.61
CA HIS A 177 4.18 -10.47 25.78
C HIS A 177 3.64 -11.91 25.65
N GLY A 178 4.45 -12.84 25.12
CA GLY A 178 4.06 -14.24 24.98
C GLY A 178 3.26 -14.56 23.71
N LYS A 179 3.10 -13.60 22.80
CA LYS A 179 2.32 -13.75 21.58
C LYS A 179 3.13 -13.45 20.34
N LEU A 180 3.04 -14.35 19.36
CA LEU A 180 3.57 -14.15 18.02
C LEU A 180 2.54 -13.40 17.17
N ARG A 181 2.99 -12.35 16.49
CA ARG A 181 2.20 -11.56 15.55
C ARG A 181 2.95 -11.42 14.23
N ILE A 182 2.21 -11.22 13.16
CA ILE A 182 2.77 -10.88 11.85
C ILE A 182 2.26 -9.51 11.44
N GLY A 183 3.19 -8.65 11.02
CA GLY A 183 2.91 -7.36 10.45
C GLY A 183 3.26 -7.31 8.97
N ILE A 184 3.07 -6.14 8.38
CA ILE A 184 3.39 -5.87 6.98
C ILE A 184 4.26 -4.60 6.91
N SER A 185 5.35 -4.64 6.16
CA SER A 185 6.14 -3.46 5.78
C SER A 185 5.95 -3.12 4.30
N CYS A 186 6.50 -1.99 3.85
CA CYS A 186 6.42 -1.56 2.44
C CYS A 186 6.88 -2.64 1.46
N ALA A 187 7.89 -3.43 1.84
CA ALA A 187 8.48 -4.47 0.99
C ALA A 187 7.53 -5.63 0.64
N ALA A 188 6.42 -5.84 1.35
CA ALA A 188 5.45 -6.88 0.98
C ALA A 188 4.74 -6.55 -0.34
N CYS A 189 4.56 -5.25 -0.60
CA CYS A 189 3.84 -4.73 -1.76
C CYS A 189 4.81 -4.15 -2.81
N HIS A 190 5.85 -3.44 -2.38
CA HIS A 190 6.69 -2.63 -3.25
C HIS A 190 8.09 -3.23 -3.54
N ALA A 191 8.29 -4.49 -3.19
CA ALA A 191 9.42 -5.28 -3.64
C ALA A 191 8.94 -6.66 -4.05
N THR A 192 9.70 -7.31 -4.94
CA THR A 192 9.43 -8.68 -5.34
C THR A 192 10.72 -9.47 -5.51
N VAL A 193 10.64 -10.71 -6.00
CA VAL A 193 11.80 -11.53 -6.34
C VAL A 193 11.85 -11.81 -7.84
N ASP A 194 13.03 -11.71 -8.43
CA ASP A 194 13.21 -12.02 -9.84
C ASP A 194 12.86 -13.50 -10.10
N PRO A 195 12.00 -13.80 -11.08
CA PRO A 195 11.47 -15.14 -11.27
C PRO A 195 12.53 -16.18 -11.64
N LYS A 196 13.70 -15.78 -12.14
CA LYS A 196 14.79 -16.69 -12.56
C LYS A 196 15.81 -16.92 -11.45
N THR A 197 16.29 -15.84 -10.86
CA THR A 197 17.38 -15.83 -9.88
C THR A 197 16.88 -15.94 -8.44
N LYS A 198 15.61 -15.58 -8.21
CA LYS A 198 14.96 -15.48 -6.89
C LYS A 198 15.64 -14.50 -5.93
N LYS A 199 16.42 -13.56 -6.49
CA LYS A 199 16.97 -12.40 -5.77
C LYS A 199 15.93 -11.30 -5.66
N VAL A 200 16.05 -10.45 -4.64
CA VAL A 200 15.12 -9.35 -4.41
C VAL A 200 15.29 -8.28 -5.48
N VAL A 201 14.18 -7.77 -5.99
CA VAL A 201 14.12 -6.62 -6.88
C VAL A 201 13.53 -5.46 -6.10
N GLU A 202 14.39 -4.57 -5.64
CA GLU A 202 14.00 -3.40 -4.87
C GLU A 202 13.16 -2.45 -5.75
N GLY A 203 12.01 -2.03 -5.23
CA GLY A 203 11.11 -1.08 -5.88
C GLY A 203 10.19 -1.66 -6.96
N ALA A 204 10.43 -2.88 -7.45
CA ALA A 204 9.47 -3.54 -8.33
C ALA A 204 8.24 -4.00 -7.52
N PRO A 205 7.00 -3.76 -8.02
CA PRO A 205 5.80 -4.10 -7.30
C PRO A 205 5.57 -5.61 -7.29
N ASN A 206 5.02 -6.12 -6.19
CA ASN A 206 4.51 -7.48 -6.10
C ASN A 206 3.16 -7.56 -6.84
N ASN A 207 3.23 -7.87 -8.13
CA ASN A 207 2.07 -7.87 -9.02
C ASN A 207 1.18 -9.12 -8.91
N ASP A 208 1.50 -10.08 -8.03
CA ASP A 208 0.67 -11.25 -7.79
C ASP A 208 0.29 -11.50 -6.33
N LEU A 209 0.65 -10.59 -5.40
CA LEU A 209 0.17 -10.59 -4.01
C LEU A 209 -1.35 -10.68 -3.98
N ASN A 210 -1.87 -11.72 -3.34
CA ASN A 210 -3.29 -12.00 -3.29
C ASN A 210 -3.94 -11.37 -2.05
N ALA A 211 -3.71 -10.08 -1.82
CA ALA A 211 -4.13 -9.37 -0.60
C ALA A 211 -5.63 -9.55 -0.32
N GLY A 212 -6.47 -9.46 -1.35
CA GLY A 212 -7.91 -9.68 -1.23
C GLY A 212 -8.28 -11.06 -0.68
N LEU A 213 -7.73 -12.16 -1.25
CA LEU A 213 -8.02 -13.50 -0.72
C LEU A 213 -7.45 -13.67 0.69
N LEU A 214 -6.25 -13.17 0.97
CA LEU A 214 -5.66 -13.28 2.31
C LEU A 214 -6.55 -12.59 3.36
N MET A 215 -7.09 -11.40 3.05
CA MET A 215 -8.03 -10.69 3.91
C MET A 215 -9.38 -11.39 4.03
N ALA A 216 -9.90 -11.98 2.94
CA ALA A 216 -11.14 -12.76 2.96
C ALA A 216 -11.05 -14.08 3.75
N LEU A 217 -9.83 -14.52 4.08
CA LEU A 217 -9.57 -15.68 4.95
C LEU A 217 -9.35 -15.29 6.41
N ALA A 218 -9.36 -14.00 6.72
CA ALA A 218 -9.27 -13.53 8.09
C ALA A 218 -10.55 -13.89 8.88
N THR A 219 -10.46 -13.94 10.22
CA THR A 219 -11.64 -14.26 11.05
C THR A 219 -12.55 -13.07 11.34
N ASN A 220 -12.09 -11.86 10.99
CA ASN A 220 -12.80 -10.59 11.12
C ASN A 220 -12.38 -9.61 10.00
N SER A 221 -12.47 -10.05 8.74
CA SER A 221 -12.32 -9.24 7.53
C SER A 221 -13.22 -7.99 7.53
N ALA A 222 -14.39 -8.04 8.19
CA ALA A 222 -15.27 -6.89 8.37
C ALA A 222 -14.65 -5.76 9.19
N ALA A 223 -13.52 -5.97 9.87
CA ALA A 223 -12.68 -4.88 10.39
C ALA A 223 -12.24 -3.88 9.29
N TYR A 224 -12.37 -4.27 8.02
CA TYR A 224 -11.97 -3.54 6.83
C TYR A 224 -13.14 -3.22 5.88
N PHE A 225 -14.37 -3.24 6.39
CA PHE A 225 -15.59 -3.09 5.58
C PHE A 225 -15.69 -1.80 4.74
N THR A 226 -14.89 -0.77 5.07
CA THR A 226 -14.84 0.52 4.37
C THR A 226 -14.32 0.44 2.94
N HIS A 227 -13.81 -0.72 2.53
CA HIS A 227 -13.24 -0.99 1.20
C HIS A 227 -14.06 -2.04 0.42
N ALA A 228 -15.24 -2.42 0.94
CA ALA A 228 -16.00 -3.58 0.45
C ALA A 228 -17.35 -3.21 -0.19
N ASP A 229 -17.48 -2.00 -0.75
CA ASP A 229 -18.73 -1.49 -1.36
C ASP A 229 -19.99 -1.59 -0.44
N ILE A 230 -19.79 -1.45 0.87
CA ILE A 230 -20.86 -1.55 1.86
C ILE A 230 -21.69 -0.26 1.85
N LYS A 231 -22.72 -0.19 1.01
CA LYS A 231 -23.56 1.02 0.87
C LYS A 231 -24.17 1.53 2.17
N SER A 232 -24.52 0.62 3.08
CA SER A 232 -25.09 0.95 4.39
C SER A 232 -25.01 -0.24 5.34
N LEU A 233 -24.51 -0.01 6.55
CA LEU A 233 -24.54 -1.01 7.62
C LEU A 233 -25.98 -1.43 8.01
N LYS A 234 -26.98 -0.58 7.73
CA LYS A 234 -28.39 -0.87 8.04
C LYS A 234 -28.90 -2.13 7.33
N SER A 235 -28.36 -2.45 6.16
CA SER A 235 -28.75 -3.64 5.39
C SER A 235 -28.40 -4.95 6.09
N TYR A 236 -27.52 -4.91 7.09
CA TYR A 236 -27.01 -6.07 7.82
C TYR A 236 -27.54 -6.13 9.25
N ILE A 237 -28.46 -5.25 9.65
CA ILE A 237 -29.07 -5.27 10.99
C ILE A 237 -30.25 -6.26 10.97
N ARG A 238 -30.18 -7.31 11.79
CA ARG A 238 -31.22 -8.35 11.91
C ARG A 238 -31.96 -8.34 13.25
N SER A 239 -31.34 -7.79 14.28
CA SER A 239 -31.92 -7.70 15.61
C SER A 239 -31.60 -6.33 16.23
N MET A 240 -32.48 -5.89 17.12
CA MET A 240 -32.32 -4.68 17.93
C MET A 240 -31.72 -4.98 19.32
N ASP A 241 -31.26 -6.21 19.53
CA ASP A 241 -30.66 -6.66 20.80
C ASP A 241 -29.16 -6.34 20.86
N ARG A 242 -28.50 -6.19 19.69
CA ARG A 242 -27.07 -5.86 19.57
C ARG A 242 -26.87 -4.35 19.46
N THR A 243 -27.11 -3.64 20.55
CA THR A 243 -27.07 -2.17 20.55
C THR A 243 -25.93 -1.59 21.34
N VAL A 244 -25.48 -0.42 20.90
CA VAL A 244 -24.50 0.45 21.55
C VAL A 244 -25.12 1.81 21.83
N MET A 245 -24.52 2.53 22.76
CA MET A 245 -24.79 3.96 22.92
C MET A 245 -23.91 4.71 21.93
N ASP A 246 -24.53 5.51 21.06
CA ASP A 246 -23.85 6.28 20.03
C ASP A 246 -23.17 7.54 20.61
N SER A 247 -22.40 8.25 19.78
CA SER A 247 -21.71 9.48 20.20
C SER A 247 -22.65 10.58 20.74
N LYS A 248 -23.94 10.52 20.37
CA LYS A 248 -25.01 11.46 20.76
C LYS A 248 -25.86 10.93 21.92
N GLY A 249 -25.46 9.83 22.56
CA GLY A 249 -26.17 9.23 23.70
C GLY A 249 -27.43 8.45 23.33
N ARG A 250 -27.66 8.14 22.05
CA ARG A 250 -28.82 7.39 21.56
C ARG A 250 -28.47 5.92 21.39
N LYS A 251 -29.49 5.06 21.50
CA LYS A 251 -29.33 3.63 21.26
C LYS A 251 -29.25 3.36 19.75
N SER A 252 -28.15 2.78 19.29
CA SER A 252 -27.90 2.43 17.89
C SER A 252 -27.56 0.95 17.75
N SER A 253 -28.03 0.30 16.70
CA SER A 253 -27.80 -1.14 16.47
C SER A 253 -26.51 -1.36 15.67
N LEU A 254 -25.75 -2.39 16.05
CA LEU A 254 -24.64 -2.91 15.26
C LEU A 254 -25.15 -3.88 14.18
N PRO A 255 -24.43 -4.02 13.06
CA PRO A 255 -24.74 -5.03 12.06
C PRO A 255 -24.54 -6.44 12.64
N ASP A 256 -25.25 -7.41 12.08
CA ASP A 256 -24.97 -8.82 12.30
C ASP A 256 -23.56 -9.14 11.79
N PRO A 257 -22.64 -9.61 12.66
CA PRO A 257 -21.24 -9.76 12.28
C PRO A 257 -21.07 -10.82 11.19
N GLN A 258 -21.82 -11.93 11.24
CA GLN A 258 -21.67 -13.01 10.25
C GLN A 258 -22.18 -12.59 8.86
N LEU A 259 -23.29 -11.84 8.78
CA LEU A 259 -23.81 -11.37 7.51
C LEU A 259 -22.93 -10.29 6.88
N LEU A 260 -22.37 -9.38 7.68
CA LEU A 260 -21.44 -8.38 7.19
C LEU A 260 -20.14 -9.03 6.71
N GLU A 261 -19.55 -9.91 7.53
CA GLU A 261 -18.32 -10.65 7.21
C GLU A 261 -18.47 -11.40 5.88
N LYS A 262 -19.54 -12.16 5.70
CA LYS A 262 -19.78 -12.93 4.48
C LYS A 262 -19.79 -12.08 3.21
N GLU A 263 -20.34 -10.86 3.29
CA GLU A 263 -20.36 -9.95 2.13
C GLU A 263 -19.00 -9.29 1.91
N VAL A 264 -18.30 -8.92 2.99
CA VAL A 264 -16.94 -8.37 2.91
C VAL A 264 -15.98 -9.40 2.32
N ASP A 265 -16.00 -10.65 2.79
CA ASP A 265 -15.20 -11.76 2.24
C ASP A 265 -15.44 -11.95 0.75
N ARG A 266 -16.72 -11.92 0.32
CA ARG A 266 -17.11 -12.09 -1.08
C ARG A 266 -16.50 -10.99 -1.96
N ILE A 267 -16.49 -9.76 -1.48
CA ILE A 267 -15.91 -8.62 -2.20
C ILE A 267 -14.38 -8.69 -2.21
N PHE A 268 -13.74 -8.97 -1.08
CA PHE A 268 -12.28 -9.10 -1.01
C PHE A 268 -11.74 -10.25 -1.86
N ALA A 269 -12.40 -11.39 -1.89
CA ALA A 269 -12.04 -12.48 -2.80
C ALA A 269 -12.23 -12.14 -4.29
N SER A 270 -12.91 -11.03 -4.61
CA SER A 270 -13.06 -10.52 -5.97
C SER A 270 -11.93 -9.58 -6.39
N TRP A 271 -11.09 -9.10 -5.44
CA TRP A 271 -9.96 -8.23 -5.76
C TRP A 271 -8.93 -8.99 -6.61
N PRO A 272 -8.41 -8.38 -7.69
CA PRO A 272 -7.35 -9.01 -8.46
C PRO A 272 -6.06 -9.14 -7.63
N ARG A 273 -5.23 -10.13 -7.99
CA ARG A 273 -3.86 -10.23 -7.46
C ARG A 273 -3.05 -8.99 -7.87
N GLY A 274 -2.09 -8.60 -7.04
CA GLY A 274 -1.27 -7.39 -7.25
C GLY A 274 -2.05 -6.08 -7.11
N ASN A 275 -3.26 -6.12 -6.54
CA ASN A 275 -4.08 -4.94 -6.28
C ASN A 275 -4.39 -4.82 -4.79
N PHE A 276 -4.50 -3.58 -4.34
CA PHE A 276 -4.86 -3.24 -2.97
C PHE A 276 -5.66 -1.92 -2.95
N ASP A 277 -6.65 -1.83 -2.07
CA ASP A 277 -7.40 -0.60 -1.89
C ASP A 277 -6.84 0.24 -0.74
N SER A 278 -6.10 1.28 -1.08
CA SER A 278 -5.55 2.24 -0.10
C SER A 278 -6.45 3.45 0.19
N THR A 279 -7.75 3.38 -0.14
CA THR A 279 -8.71 4.46 0.13
C THR A 279 -9.94 3.99 0.88
N ILE A 280 -10.48 4.87 1.70
CA ILE A 280 -11.65 4.63 2.52
C ILE A 280 -12.82 5.46 1.98
N ASP A 281 -13.44 5.03 0.90
CA ASP A 281 -14.57 5.76 0.31
C ASP A 281 -15.91 4.99 0.36
N MET A 282 -15.91 3.82 1.02
CA MET A 282 -17.01 2.84 1.06
C MET A 282 -17.29 2.18 -0.29
N LYS A 283 -16.32 2.17 -1.21
CA LYS A 283 -16.38 1.43 -2.47
C LYS A 283 -15.29 0.35 -2.48
N ALA A 284 -15.46 -0.62 -3.36
CA ALA A 284 -14.41 -1.58 -3.69
C ALA A 284 -13.78 -1.16 -5.01
N ASN A 285 -12.71 -0.37 -4.97
CA ASN A 285 -12.00 0.09 -6.17
C ASN A 285 -10.49 -0.10 -5.99
N PRO A 286 -10.04 -1.33 -5.70
CA PRO A 286 -8.62 -1.60 -5.50
C PRO A 286 -7.84 -1.20 -6.75
N SER A 287 -6.64 -0.66 -6.52
CA SER A 287 -5.73 -0.28 -7.59
C SER A 287 -4.51 -1.18 -7.60
N GLN A 288 -3.87 -1.31 -8.74
CA GLN A 288 -2.60 -2.01 -8.87
C GLN A 288 -1.59 -1.40 -7.89
N ILE A 289 -0.82 -2.25 -7.22
CA ILE A 289 0.29 -1.82 -6.37
C ILE A 289 1.31 -1.09 -7.26
N PRO A 290 1.59 0.20 -7.04
CA PRO A 290 2.57 0.92 -7.84
C PRO A 290 4.00 0.48 -7.50
N ASP A 291 4.93 0.68 -8.43
CA ASP A 291 6.36 0.54 -8.16
C ASP A 291 6.87 1.64 -7.19
N SER A 292 8.12 1.51 -6.75
CA SER A 292 8.87 2.53 -5.99
C SER A 292 10.03 3.12 -6.78
N PHE A 293 9.96 3.19 -8.10
CA PHE A 293 10.90 3.94 -8.95
C PHE A 293 10.50 5.42 -8.99
N THR A 294 10.60 6.06 -7.82
CA THR A 294 9.85 7.29 -7.49
C THR A 294 10.48 8.60 -7.96
N LEU A 295 11.77 8.59 -8.32
CA LEU A 295 12.48 9.84 -8.66
C LEU A 295 11.85 10.47 -9.90
N GLY A 296 11.33 11.70 -9.73
CA GLY A 296 10.70 12.46 -10.81
C GLY A 296 9.24 12.09 -11.12
N ASP A 297 8.67 11.03 -10.53
CA ASP A 297 7.33 10.51 -10.84
C ASP A 297 6.16 11.22 -10.12
N HIS A 298 6.43 12.34 -9.46
CA HIS A 298 5.43 13.18 -8.81
C HIS A 298 4.33 13.68 -9.78
N PRO A 299 3.13 14.04 -9.30
CA PRO A 299 2.62 13.76 -7.97
C PRO A 299 2.36 12.25 -7.76
N TYR A 300 2.36 11.82 -6.50
CA TYR A 300 2.32 10.40 -6.13
C TYR A 300 0.91 9.89 -5.84
N GLY A 301 0.77 8.55 -5.88
CA GLY A 301 -0.52 7.85 -5.86
C GLY A 301 -1.24 7.93 -7.20
N TRP A 302 -2.10 6.95 -7.51
CA TRP A 302 -2.75 6.88 -8.83
C TRP A 302 -3.56 8.14 -9.20
N SER A 303 -4.24 8.77 -8.24
CA SER A 303 -4.96 10.04 -8.49
C SER A 303 -4.04 11.26 -8.50
N GLY A 304 -2.80 11.17 -8.02
CA GLY A 304 -1.88 12.29 -7.82
C GLY A 304 -2.14 13.10 -6.55
N PHE A 305 -2.80 12.52 -5.53
CA PHE A 305 -3.16 13.25 -4.30
C PHE A 305 -1.94 13.68 -3.47
N ALA A 306 -0.87 12.89 -3.51
CA ALA A 306 0.34 13.15 -2.75
C ALA A 306 1.27 14.07 -3.57
N THR A 307 0.93 15.38 -3.55
CA THR A 307 1.61 16.42 -4.33
C THR A 307 2.36 17.45 -3.48
N ALA A 308 2.19 17.41 -2.15
CA ALA A 308 2.71 18.42 -1.23
C ALA A 308 3.47 17.78 -0.07
N GLY A 309 4.43 18.53 0.47
CA GLY A 309 5.27 18.08 1.59
C GLY A 309 6.68 17.66 1.14
N PRO A 310 7.46 17.06 2.07
CA PRO A 310 8.82 16.60 1.78
C PRO A 310 8.89 15.71 0.54
N PHE A 311 9.97 15.84 -0.23
CA PHE A 311 10.21 15.06 -1.44
C PHE A 311 9.05 15.13 -2.44
N ARG A 312 8.50 16.34 -2.66
CA ARG A 312 7.37 16.63 -3.55
C ARG A 312 6.10 15.83 -3.20
N GLY A 313 5.95 15.48 -1.93
CA GLY A 313 4.84 14.69 -1.41
C GLY A 313 5.09 13.18 -1.35
N LEU A 314 6.27 12.68 -1.69
CA LEU A 314 6.56 11.24 -1.56
C LEU A 314 6.44 10.77 -0.11
N ALA A 315 6.87 11.56 0.88
CA ALA A 315 6.69 11.21 2.29
C ALA A 315 5.20 11.12 2.69
N THR A 316 4.34 11.96 2.10
CA THR A 316 2.88 11.90 2.26
C THR A 316 2.32 10.60 1.68
N PHE A 317 2.84 10.16 0.52
CA PHE A 317 2.45 8.91 -0.09
C PHE A 317 2.86 7.69 0.76
N SER A 318 4.12 7.65 1.22
CA SER A 318 4.63 6.56 2.05
C SER A 318 3.92 6.45 3.41
N ASN A 319 3.42 7.57 3.94
CA ASN A 319 2.60 7.60 5.15
C ASN A 319 1.24 6.88 5.00
N ASN A 320 0.59 7.04 3.85
CA ASN A 320 -0.84 6.78 3.68
C ASN A 320 -1.27 5.35 4.07
N VAL A 321 -0.48 4.33 3.69
CA VAL A 321 -0.83 2.93 3.99
C VAL A 321 -0.75 2.64 5.49
N HIS A 322 0.28 3.13 6.18
CA HIS A 322 0.47 2.85 7.60
C HIS A 322 -0.43 3.69 8.52
N ALA A 323 -0.76 4.92 8.11
CA ALA A 323 -1.63 5.83 8.88
C ALA A 323 -3.13 5.55 8.70
N GLN A 324 -3.53 4.85 7.63
CA GLN A 324 -4.93 4.60 7.30
C GLN A 324 -5.26 3.11 7.16
N ASN A 325 -4.51 2.39 6.33
CA ASN A 325 -4.89 1.08 5.82
C ASN A 325 -4.40 -0.08 6.67
N ALA A 326 -3.34 0.11 7.45
CA ALA A 326 -2.82 -0.93 8.30
C ALA A 326 -3.56 -0.99 9.66
N ASP A 327 -4.46 -0.04 9.92
CA ASP A 327 -5.33 0.04 11.10
C ASP A 327 -6.58 0.88 10.82
N SER A 328 -7.73 0.22 10.62
CA SER A 328 -9.00 0.91 10.35
C SER A 328 -9.49 1.74 11.55
N LEU A 329 -9.08 1.43 12.79
CA LEU A 329 -9.54 2.20 13.96
C LEU A 329 -9.01 3.64 13.95
N ALA A 330 -7.91 3.89 13.25
CA ALA A 330 -7.32 5.21 13.04
C ALA A 330 -8.33 6.22 12.42
N GLN A 331 -9.38 5.71 11.75
CA GLN A 331 -10.38 6.52 11.05
C GLN A 331 -11.67 6.76 11.86
N SER A 332 -11.71 6.29 13.11
CA SER A 332 -12.88 6.39 13.97
C SER A 332 -13.35 7.83 14.24
N GLU A 333 -12.44 8.80 14.34
CA GLU A 333 -12.80 10.22 14.51
C GLU A 333 -13.40 10.85 13.24
N LEU A 334 -13.12 10.25 12.07
CA LEU A 334 -13.55 10.74 10.76
C LEU A 334 -14.77 9.97 10.20
N SER A 335 -15.20 8.90 10.88
CA SER A 335 -16.17 7.94 10.36
C SER A 335 -17.54 8.56 9.99
N GLU A 336 -18.02 9.53 10.78
CA GLU A 336 -19.29 10.22 10.49
C GLU A 336 -19.16 11.06 9.21
N ALA A 337 -18.05 11.78 9.05
CA ALA A 337 -17.84 12.67 7.90
C ALA A 337 -17.62 11.89 6.59
N LEU A 338 -16.81 10.83 6.64
CA LEU A 338 -16.41 10.04 5.48
C LEU A 338 -17.40 8.93 5.13
N PHE A 339 -18.03 8.31 6.12
CA PHE A 339 -18.88 7.12 5.89
C PHE A 339 -20.34 7.35 6.28
N GLY A 340 -20.65 8.42 7.02
CA GLY A 340 -21.99 8.58 7.61
C GLY A 340 -22.25 7.53 8.70
N VAL A 341 -21.20 7.01 9.33
CA VAL A 341 -21.27 6.02 10.41
C VAL A 341 -20.80 6.66 11.69
N ASP A 342 -21.64 6.65 12.72
CA ASP A 342 -21.31 7.14 14.05
C ASP A 342 -20.06 6.44 14.59
N LYS A 343 -19.17 7.20 15.26
CA LYS A 343 -17.90 6.71 15.79
C LYS A 343 -18.05 5.43 16.63
N GLU A 344 -19.07 5.35 17.48
CA GLU A 344 -19.27 4.18 18.34
C GLU A 344 -19.77 2.99 17.53
N VAL A 345 -20.66 3.22 16.56
CA VAL A 345 -21.10 2.17 15.62
C VAL A 345 -19.92 1.67 14.78
N TYR A 346 -19.01 2.57 14.37
CA TYR A 346 -17.81 2.24 13.59
C TYR A 346 -16.86 1.34 14.39
N ILE A 347 -16.42 1.78 15.57
CA ILE A 347 -15.54 1.01 16.45
C ILE A 347 -16.20 -0.31 16.85
N GLY A 348 -17.48 -0.28 17.22
CA GLY A 348 -18.23 -1.48 17.58
C GLY A 348 -18.35 -2.48 16.43
N THR A 349 -18.48 -2.01 15.18
CA THR A 349 -18.53 -2.86 13.99
C THR A 349 -17.19 -3.54 13.73
N ILE A 350 -16.07 -2.82 13.91
CA ILE A 350 -14.72 -3.37 13.74
C ILE A 350 -14.38 -4.40 14.83
N LEU A 351 -14.75 -4.11 16.09
CA LEU A 351 -14.31 -4.90 17.24
C LEU A 351 -15.25 -6.05 17.61
N GLN A 352 -16.51 -6.08 17.15
CA GLN A 352 -17.49 -7.07 17.61
C GLN A 352 -17.12 -8.53 17.30
N ASN A 353 -16.25 -8.76 16.32
CA ASN A 353 -15.77 -10.08 15.95
C ASN A 353 -14.24 -10.20 16.02
N ALA A 354 -13.55 -9.29 16.74
CA ALA A 354 -12.10 -9.28 16.83
C ALA A 354 -11.51 -10.67 17.17
N ALA A 355 -10.45 -11.06 16.45
CA ALA A 355 -9.87 -12.40 16.51
C ALA A 355 -9.40 -12.76 17.93
N ASN A 356 -8.67 -11.85 18.57
CA ASN A 356 -8.26 -11.97 19.97
C ASN A 356 -9.43 -11.55 20.89
N PRO A 357 -9.90 -12.43 21.79
CA PRO A 357 -10.98 -12.11 22.73
C PRO A 357 -10.73 -10.87 23.59
N LYS A 358 -9.46 -10.49 23.83
CA LYS A 358 -9.11 -9.25 24.54
C LYS A 358 -9.72 -8.00 23.87
N PHE A 359 -9.74 -7.95 22.54
CA PHE A 359 -10.23 -6.80 21.76
C PHE A 359 -11.70 -6.95 21.34
N ARG A 360 -12.34 -8.08 21.66
CA ARG A 360 -13.69 -8.38 21.16
C ARG A 360 -14.76 -7.65 21.96
N TYR A 361 -15.31 -6.59 21.38
CA TYR A 361 -16.39 -5.83 22.00
C TYR A 361 -17.68 -6.66 22.04
N LYS A 362 -18.30 -6.75 23.22
CA LYS A 362 -19.60 -7.40 23.41
C LYS A 362 -20.68 -6.34 23.64
N PRO A 363 -21.61 -6.16 22.70
CA PRO A 363 -22.65 -5.14 22.83
C PRO A 363 -23.53 -5.45 24.04
N ASN A 364 -23.55 -4.53 25.00
CA ASN A 364 -24.32 -4.66 26.24
C ASN A 364 -25.17 -3.41 26.55
N GLY A 365 -25.07 -2.36 25.72
CA GLY A 365 -25.79 -1.09 25.88
C GLY A 365 -25.31 -0.17 27.00
N ASN A 366 -24.46 -0.64 27.91
CA ASN A 366 -24.02 0.08 29.10
C ASN A 366 -22.63 0.73 28.95
N GLU A 367 -21.79 0.19 28.07
CA GLU A 367 -20.44 0.67 27.80
C GLU A 367 -20.31 1.00 26.32
N LYS A 368 -19.77 2.18 26.01
CA LYS A 368 -19.50 2.55 24.62
C LYS A 368 -18.33 1.73 24.05
N PRO A 369 -18.37 1.37 22.76
CA PRO A 369 -17.24 0.72 22.09
C PRO A 369 -15.89 1.43 22.28
N SER A 370 -15.86 2.77 22.24
CA SER A 370 -14.64 3.55 22.51
C SER A 370 -14.16 3.44 23.97
N GLU A 371 -15.07 3.43 24.94
CA GLU A 371 -14.76 3.26 26.36
C GLU A 371 -14.22 1.85 26.65
N PHE A 372 -14.81 0.83 26.04
CA PHE A 372 -14.29 -0.53 26.08
C PHE A 372 -12.88 -0.59 25.50
N PHE A 373 -12.69 -0.02 24.30
CA PHE A 373 -11.42 -0.08 23.59
C PHE A 373 -10.31 0.59 24.41
N ALA A 374 -10.56 1.77 24.99
CA ALA A 374 -9.60 2.47 25.85
C ALA A 374 -9.10 1.65 27.05
N LYS A 375 -9.86 0.66 27.54
CA LYS A 375 -9.43 -0.24 28.64
C LYS A 375 -8.48 -1.34 28.18
N VAL A 376 -8.52 -1.70 26.90
CA VAL A 376 -7.75 -2.82 26.34
C VAL A 376 -6.68 -2.38 25.34
N ASP A 377 -6.67 -1.09 24.98
CA ASP A 377 -5.76 -0.41 24.06
C ASP A 377 -4.29 -0.72 24.40
N PRO A 378 -3.53 -1.34 23.47
CA PRO A 378 -2.11 -1.60 23.68
C PRO A 378 -1.24 -0.35 23.47
N THR A 379 -1.79 0.73 22.92
CA THR A 379 -1.09 2.00 22.62
C THR A 379 -1.87 3.21 23.15
N PRO A 380 -2.06 3.34 24.49
CA PRO A 380 -2.90 4.39 25.06
C PRO A 380 -2.50 5.80 24.62
N GLY A 381 -3.50 6.57 24.16
CA GLY A 381 -3.32 7.97 23.74
C GLY A 381 -2.92 8.16 22.28
N VAL A 382 -2.81 7.06 21.52
CA VAL A 382 -2.70 7.10 20.06
C VAL A 382 -4.07 6.83 19.43
N VAL A 383 -4.30 7.34 18.22
CA VAL A 383 -5.54 7.07 17.48
C VAL A 383 -5.38 5.71 16.79
N GLY A 384 -6.21 4.73 17.18
CA GLY A 384 -6.08 3.36 16.71
C GLY A 384 -5.09 2.54 17.54
N VAL A 385 -4.33 1.64 16.89
CA VAL A 385 -3.28 0.81 17.49
C VAL A 385 -1.91 0.94 16.84
N ASN A 386 -1.82 1.61 15.69
CA ASN A 386 -0.53 1.88 15.06
C ASN A 386 0.22 3.00 15.78
N LYS A 387 1.54 3.06 15.59
CA LYS A 387 2.42 4.11 16.12
C LYS A 387 2.26 5.39 15.28
N LEU A 388 1.21 6.15 15.58
CA LEU A 388 0.79 7.34 14.84
C LEU A 388 0.91 8.60 15.72
N VAL A 389 1.13 9.73 15.05
CA VAL A 389 1.10 11.07 15.63
C VAL A 389 -0.04 11.87 14.99
N ALA A 390 -0.90 12.45 15.82
CA ALA A 390 -1.92 13.37 15.40
C ALA A 390 -1.31 14.77 15.14
N PRO A 391 -1.34 15.28 13.89
CA PRO A 391 -0.95 16.66 13.62
C PRO A 391 -1.97 17.64 14.23
N PRO A 392 -1.63 18.92 14.43
CA PRO A 392 -2.45 19.90 15.16
C PRO A 392 -3.89 20.07 14.67
N GLN A 393 -4.14 19.79 13.39
CA GLN A 393 -5.43 19.91 12.72
C GLN A 393 -6.32 18.68 12.89
N PHE A 394 -5.79 17.56 13.41
CA PHE A 394 -6.56 16.33 13.63
C PHE A 394 -7.83 16.61 14.48
N PRO A 395 -9.01 16.10 14.11
CA PRO A 395 -9.26 15.05 13.12
C PRO A 395 -9.36 15.51 11.66
N LYS A 396 -9.17 16.80 11.35
CA LYS A 396 -9.21 17.26 9.96
C LYS A 396 -8.04 16.69 9.15
N VAL A 397 -8.28 16.50 7.86
CA VAL A 397 -7.28 16.02 6.89
C VAL A 397 -6.71 17.18 6.07
N SER A 398 -5.59 16.98 5.38
CA SER A 398 -4.94 18.04 4.60
C SER A 398 -4.13 17.46 3.43
N LEU A 399 -3.53 18.33 2.60
CA LEU A 399 -2.66 17.91 1.48
C LEU A 399 -1.46 17.05 1.89
N VAL A 400 -1.01 17.14 3.15
CA VAL A 400 0.16 16.42 3.67
C VAL A 400 -0.18 15.32 4.67
N ALA A 401 -1.45 15.20 5.02
CA ALA A 401 -2.00 14.12 5.84
C ALA A 401 -3.44 13.87 5.38
N PRO A 402 -3.64 13.25 4.20
CA PRO A 402 -4.96 13.05 3.61
C PRO A 402 -5.84 12.07 4.40
N ASP A 403 -5.22 11.27 5.26
CA ASP A 403 -5.82 10.37 6.25
C ASP A 403 -5.92 11.00 7.66
N GLY A 404 -5.38 12.21 7.84
CA GLY A 404 -5.37 12.98 9.08
C GLY A 404 -4.25 12.63 10.07
N LEU A 405 -3.44 11.59 9.83
CA LEU A 405 -2.47 11.07 10.80
C LEU A 405 -1.08 10.91 10.17
N VAL A 406 -0.03 10.84 11.01
CA VAL A 406 1.33 10.63 10.53
C VAL A 406 1.97 9.46 11.26
N ALA A 407 2.36 8.41 10.53
CA ALA A 407 3.12 7.28 11.06
C ALA A 407 4.48 7.77 11.57
N SER A 408 4.73 7.57 12.86
CA SER A 408 5.91 8.10 13.55
C SER A 408 6.06 7.42 14.91
N GLU A 409 7.11 6.62 15.04
CA GLU A 409 7.36 5.82 16.24
C GLU A 409 8.05 6.62 17.36
N PRO A 410 7.65 6.41 18.64
CA PRO A 410 8.41 6.89 19.79
C PRO A 410 9.90 6.53 19.72
N GLY A 411 10.77 7.50 19.96
CA GLY A 411 12.23 7.35 19.85
C GLY A 411 12.82 7.94 18.57
N TYR A 412 12.00 8.22 17.56
CA TYR A 412 12.38 8.96 16.35
C TYR A 412 11.96 10.42 16.43
N ARG A 413 12.34 11.19 15.40
CA ARG A 413 11.78 12.51 15.15
C ARG A 413 10.50 12.41 14.33
N PHE A 414 9.66 13.44 14.41
CA PHE A 414 8.40 13.51 13.69
C PHE A 414 8.61 13.32 12.19
N ASN A 415 7.88 12.36 11.61
CA ASN A 415 7.92 11.97 10.20
C ASN A 415 9.29 11.48 9.69
N GLU A 416 10.27 11.23 10.56
CA GLU A 416 11.63 10.85 10.18
C GLU A 416 11.67 9.55 9.36
N GLN A 417 10.91 8.54 9.78
CA GLN A 417 10.83 7.25 9.09
C GLN A 417 10.23 7.39 7.67
N ASN A 418 9.14 8.16 7.52
CA ASN A 418 8.53 8.44 6.21
C ASN A 418 9.45 9.28 5.31
N ASN A 419 10.15 10.27 5.87
CA ASN A 419 11.14 11.06 5.16
C ASN A 419 12.32 10.19 4.71
N ALA A 420 12.78 9.28 5.57
CA ALA A 420 13.88 8.37 5.29
C ALA A 420 13.54 7.41 4.15
N VAL A 421 12.37 6.75 4.20
CA VAL A 421 11.95 5.84 3.14
C VAL A 421 11.73 6.59 1.82
N ALA A 422 11.13 7.78 1.84
CA ALA A 422 11.00 8.61 0.64
C ALA A 422 12.35 8.99 0.03
N ALA A 423 13.32 9.40 0.85
CA ALA A 423 14.68 9.70 0.39
C ALA A 423 15.34 8.47 -0.24
N TRP A 424 15.20 7.29 0.40
CA TRP A 424 15.76 6.04 -0.11
C TRP A 424 15.09 5.57 -1.40
N GLN A 425 13.76 5.65 -1.51
CA GLN A 425 13.03 5.31 -2.73
C GLN A 425 13.49 6.14 -3.93
N ASN A 426 13.86 7.42 -3.73
CA ASN A 426 14.44 8.25 -4.78
C ASN A 426 15.83 7.81 -5.25
N THR A 427 16.49 6.89 -4.54
CA THR A 427 17.78 6.29 -4.96
C THR A 427 17.62 5.07 -5.85
N ILE A 428 16.43 4.49 -5.93
CA ILE A 428 16.19 3.21 -6.62
C ILE A 428 15.89 3.47 -8.09
N ASN A 429 16.59 2.74 -8.96
CA ASN A 429 16.25 2.62 -10.38
C ASN A 429 15.87 1.16 -10.67
N PRO A 430 14.98 0.91 -11.65
CA PRO A 430 14.68 -0.44 -12.10
C PRO A 430 15.94 -1.14 -12.63
N PRO A 431 16.17 -2.41 -12.27
CA PRO A 431 17.24 -3.18 -12.89
C PRO A 431 17.01 -3.36 -14.40
N SER A 432 18.08 -3.24 -15.18
CA SER A 432 18.01 -3.49 -16.62
C SER A 432 17.71 -4.95 -16.93
N LEU A 433 16.94 -5.17 -18.00
CA LEU A 433 16.71 -6.52 -18.52
C LEU A 433 18.04 -7.14 -18.98
N SER A 434 18.26 -8.41 -18.66
CA SER A 434 19.50 -9.13 -19.01
C SER A 434 19.70 -9.32 -20.52
N ALA A 435 18.65 -9.11 -21.33
CA ALA A 435 18.70 -9.26 -22.77
C ALA A 435 19.19 -7.95 -23.42
N LYS A 436 20.27 -8.03 -24.21
CA LYS A 436 20.70 -6.91 -25.05
C LYS A 436 19.65 -6.65 -26.13
N MET A 437 19.06 -5.47 -26.11
CA MET A 437 18.16 -4.97 -27.14
C MET A 437 18.94 -4.27 -28.25
N ASP A 438 18.44 -4.28 -29.49
CA ASP A 438 19.10 -3.60 -30.62
C ASP A 438 18.91 -2.07 -30.48
N ALA A 439 20.01 -1.34 -30.34
CA ALA A 439 20.02 0.12 -30.22
C ALA A 439 19.33 0.83 -31.39
N ARG A 440 19.40 0.27 -32.61
CA ARG A 440 18.70 0.84 -33.78
C ARG A 440 17.19 0.66 -33.67
N GLN A 441 16.74 -0.46 -33.10
CA GLN A 441 15.33 -0.73 -32.87
C GLN A 441 14.78 0.17 -31.76
N ILE A 442 15.52 0.39 -30.68
CA ILE A 442 15.20 1.36 -29.63
C ILE A 442 15.07 2.77 -30.20
N ALA A 443 16.04 3.22 -31.02
CA ALA A 443 16.00 4.54 -31.65
C ALA A 443 14.76 4.71 -32.54
N ARG A 444 14.44 3.71 -33.36
CA ARG A 444 13.21 3.71 -34.16
C ARG A 444 11.96 3.77 -33.28
N GLY A 445 11.93 3.03 -32.17
CA GLY A 445 10.82 3.05 -31.22
C GLY A 445 10.60 4.43 -30.59
N ARG A 446 11.69 5.14 -30.28
CA ARG A 446 11.63 6.54 -29.83
C ARG A 446 11.02 7.46 -30.89
N ASP A 447 11.39 7.29 -32.16
CA ASP A 447 10.80 8.10 -33.24
C ASP A 447 9.29 7.84 -33.37
N VAL A 448 8.87 6.57 -33.27
CA VAL A 448 7.45 6.18 -33.24
C VAL A 448 6.73 6.79 -32.03
N PHE A 449 7.34 6.77 -30.85
CA PHE A 449 6.80 7.39 -29.62
C PHE A 449 6.52 8.88 -29.80
N VAL A 450 7.44 9.61 -30.44
CA VAL A 450 7.29 11.03 -30.75
C VAL A 450 6.20 11.23 -31.82
N GLN A 451 6.23 10.46 -32.91
CA GLN A 451 5.28 10.54 -34.01
C GLN A 451 3.84 10.23 -33.56
N ALA A 452 3.65 9.25 -32.68
CA ALA A 452 2.36 8.90 -32.09
C ALA A 452 1.84 9.95 -31.08
N GLY A 453 2.66 10.96 -30.73
CA GLY A 453 2.29 12.05 -29.84
C GLY A 453 2.31 11.69 -28.37
N CYS A 454 2.95 10.57 -27.97
CA CYS A 454 3.03 10.12 -26.58
C CYS A 454 3.69 11.17 -25.68
N ILE A 455 4.63 11.95 -26.23
CA ILE A 455 5.32 13.07 -25.57
C ILE A 455 4.40 14.20 -25.08
N ARG A 456 3.11 14.21 -25.46
CA ARG A 456 2.15 15.21 -24.91
C ARG A 456 1.90 14.99 -23.41
N CYS A 457 1.97 13.74 -22.96
CA CYS A 457 1.80 13.36 -21.56
C CYS A 457 3.11 12.79 -20.99
N HIS A 458 3.78 11.93 -21.74
CA HIS A 458 4.98 11.23 -21.31
C HIS A 458 6.24 11.91 -21.85
N ALA A 459 6.62 13.04 -21.27
CA ALA A 459 7.75 13.87 -21.70
C ALA A 459 8.79 14.09 -20.60
N GLY A 460 9.90 14.74 -20.96
CA GLY A 460 11.01 15.02 -20.05
C GLY A 460 11.85 13.78 -19.75
N ALA A 461 12.83 13.96 -18.86
CA ALA A 461 13.74 12.88 -18.44
C ALA A 461 12.99 11.69 -17.83
N TYR A 462 11.92 11.96 -17.08
CA TYR A 462 11.17 10.92 -16.35
C TYR A 462 9.96 10.38 -17.12
N PHE A 463 9.78 10.73 -18.40
CA PHE A 463 8.64 10.27 -19.22
C PHE A 463 7.26 10.52 -18.58
N THR A 464 7.13 11.64 -17.89
CA THR A 464 5.88 12.15 -17.33
C THR A 464 5.92 13.67 -17.33
N ASN A 465 4.80 14.30 -17.64
CA ASN A 465 4.62 15.75 -17.52
C ASN A 465 4.23 16.18 -16.10
N ASN A 466 4.16 15.25 -15.15
CA ASN A 466 3.80 15.47 -13.75
C ASN A 466 2.42 16.12 -13.57
N ARG A 467 1.47 15.83 -14.46
CA ARG A 467 0.08 16.34 -14.41
C ARG A 467 -0.91 15.24 -14.07
N VAL A 468 -2.00 15.65 -13.41
CA VAL A 468 -3.24 14.89 -13.25
C VAL A 468 -4.17 15.22 -14.42
N VAL A 469 -4.58 14.19 -15.13
CA VAL A 469 -5.51 14.27 -16.26
C VAL A 469 -6.87 13.73 -15.81
N ALA A 470 -7.95 14.46 -16.11
CA ALA A 470 -9.30 14.05 -15.73
C ALA A 470 -9.62 12.64 -16.25
N ALA A 471 -10.27 11.81 -15.41
CA ALA A 471 -10.57 10.41 -15.75
C ALA A 471 -11.39 10.30 -17.04
N LYS A 472 -12.30 11.26 -17.29
CA LYS A 472 -13.08 11.36 -18.54
C LYS A 472 -12.21 11.55 -19.80
N VAL A 473 -11.08 12.26 -19.67
CA VAL A 473 -10.16 12.54 -20.79
C VAL A 473 -9.26 11.34 -21.04
N VAL A 474 -8.69 10.75 -19.98
CA VAL A 474 -7.88 9.53 -20.10
C VAL A 474 -8.75 8.34 -20.53
N GLY A 475 -10.02 8.29 -20.14
CA GLY A 475 -10.94 7.21 -20.47
C GLY A 475 -10.71 5.93 -19.68
N THR A 476 -10.01 6.01 -18.55
CA THR A 476 -9.84 4.91 -17.59
C THR A 476 -11.07 4.72 -16.71
N GLU A 477 -11.16 3.58 -16.02
CA GLU A 477 -12.21 3.35 -15.01
C GLU A 477 -12.24 4.51 -13.98
N PRO A 478 -13.39 5.18 -13.74
CA PRO A 478 -13.42 6.45 -13.02
C PRO A 478 -13.74 6.35 -11.52
N SER A 479 -13.97 5.16 -10.98
CA SER A 479 -14.37 4.96 -9.58
C SER A 479 -13.26 5.40 -8.63
N ARG A 480 -12.03 4.92 -8.87
CA ARG A 480 -10.86 5.22 -8.02
C ARG A 480 -10.49 6.70 -8.01
N ALA A 481 -10.65 7.40 -9.14
CA ALA A 481 -10.40 8.84 -9.25
C ALA A 481 -11.23 9.69 -8.26
N GLN A 482 -12.35 9.18 -7.74
CA GLN A 482 -13.25 9.90 -6.83
C GLN A 482 -13.05 9.52 -5.35
N ALA A 483 -12.11 8.64 -5.03
CA ALA A 483 -12.01 8.05 -3.70
C ALA A 483 -11.81 9.08 -2.57
N LEU A 484 -11.07 10.15 -2.83
CA LEU A 484 -10.82 11.20 -1.84
C LEU A 484 -11.88 12.30 -1.79
N LYS A 485 -12.94 12.23 -2.61
CA LYS A 485 -13.95 13.29 -2.72
C LYS A 485 -14.54 13.71 -1.37
N LYS A 486 -14.78 12.75 -0.47
CA LYS A 486 -15.44 13.00 0.82
C LYS A 486 -14.54 13.74 1.82
N THR A 487 -13.23 13.76 1.61
CA THR A 487 -12.27 14.50 2.45
C THR A 487 -12.52 16.01 2.44
N GLU A 488 -13.18 16.54 1.40
CA GLU A 488 -13.56 17.96 1.28
C GLU A 488 -14.32 18.48 2.51
N LYS A 489 -15.13 17.62 3.14
CA LYS A 489 -15.94 17.96 4.32
C LYS A 489 -15.12 18.29 5.56
N VAL A 490 -13.87 17.80 5.60
CA VAL A 490 -12.98 17.83 6.76
C VAL A 490 -11.58 18.32 6.37
N PHE A 491 -11.46 19.03 5.25
CA PHE A 491 -10.18 19.51 4.75
C PHE A 491 -9.70 20.75 5.51
N ALA A 492 -8.41 20.79 5.85
CA ALA A 492 -7.76 21.85 6.60
C ALA A 492 -6.44 22.28 5.97
N GLU A 493 -5.86 23.35 6.53
CA GLU A 493 -4.53 23.83 6.17
C GLU A 493 -3.49 22.72 6.36
N ALA A 494 -2.55 22.63 5.41
CA ALA A 494 -1.44 21.69 5.46
C ALA A 494 -0.40 22.18 6.48
N VAL A 495 -0.35 21.53 7.65
CA VAL A 495 0.65 21.81 8.68
C VAL A 495 1.26 20.52 9.21
N PHE A 496 2.52 20.61 9.62
CA PHE A 496 3.31 19.54 10.24
C PHE A 496 4.05 20.06 11.48
N TYR A 497 4.45 19.15 12.38
CA TYR A 497 5.48 19.51 13.35
C TYR A 497 6.84 19.64 12.65
N ALA A 498 7.74 20.45 13.21
CA ALA A 498 9.08 20.59 12.65
C ALA A 498 9.83 19.24 12.64
N PRO A 499 10.58 18.90 11.57
CA PRO A 499 11.34 17.64 11.46
C PRO A 499 12.30 17.31 12.62
N ASP A 500 12.69 18.25 13.47
CA ASP A 500 13.52 18.02 14.66
C ASP A 500 12.70 17.72 15.93
N THR A 501 11.38 17.71 15.83
CA THR A 501 10.47 17.43 16.95
C THR A 501 10.60 15.95 17.35
N PRO A 502 10.91 15.63 18.63
CA PRO A 502 10.95 14.24 19.08
C PRO A 502 9.55 13.63 19.15
N VAL A 503 9.48 12.30 19.06
CA VAL A 503 8.27 11.51 19.31
C VAL A 503 8.47 10.72 20.62
N PRO A 504 7.57 10.82 21.61
CA PRO A 504 6.29 11.54 21.62
C PRO A 504 6.41 13.06 21.50
N VAL A 505 5.45 13.68 20.81
CA VAL A 505 5.47 15.11 20.51
C VAL A 505 5.27 15.96 21.78
N PRO A 506 6.18 16.91 22.09
CA PRO A 506 6.01 17.83 23.21
C PRO A 506 4.84 18.80 23.01
N LYS A 507 4.18 19.23 24.09
CA LYS A 507 3.02 20.15 24.04
C LYS A 507 3.29 21.49 23.33
N ASN A 508 4.53 21.96 23.35
CA ASN A 508 4.97 23.22 22.74
C ASN A 508 5.81 22.99 21.46
N ALA A 509 5.65 21.84 20.81
CA ALA A 509 6.31 21.54 19.55
C ALA A 509 6.03 22.61 18.49
N LYS A 510 7.04 22.94 17.69
CA LYS A 510 6.91 23.93 16.63
C LYS A 510 6.07 23.35 15.50
N VAL A 511 4.99 24.05 15.16
CA VAL A 511 4.15 23.74 14.01
C VAL A 511 4.60 24.59 12.82
N LEU A 512 4.73 23.97 11.65
CA LEU A 512 5.13 24.57 10.40
C LEU A 512 3.96 24.49 9.41
N LYS A 513 3.71 25.60 8.73
CA LYS A 513 2.86 25.60 7.53
C LYS A 513 3.65 25.00 6.37
N VAL A 514 3.05 24.06 5.66
CA VAL A 514 3.63 23.50 4.45
C VAL A 514 3.31 24.44 3.29
N PRO A 515 4.33 24.92 2.53
CA PRO A 515 4.09 25.76 1.37
C PRO A 515 3.25 25.02 0.33
N THR A 516 2.15 25.62 -0.10
CA THR A 516 1.20 25.04 -1.07
C THR A 516 0.75 26.04 -2.12
N GLU A 517 1.14 27.31 -1.99
CA GLU A 517 0.75 28.43 -2.86
C GLU A 517 1.26 28.29 -4.30
N HIS A 518 2.31 27.49 -4.48
CA HIS A 518 2.90 27.19 -5.79
C HIS A 518 2.18 26.04 -6.52
N LEU A 519 1.27 25.33 -5.84
CA LEU A 519 0.55 24.19 -6.41
C LEU A 519 -0.63 24.67 -7.25
N ASP A 520 -0.83 24.02 -8.40
CA ASP A 520 -1.96 24.30 -9.29
C ASP A 520 -3.26 23.80 -8.65
N THR A 521 -4.19 24.72 -8.38
CA THR A 521 -5.47 24.43 -7.72
C THR A 521 -6.34 23.47 -8.53
N GLU A 522 -6.27 23.50 -9.87
CA GLU A 522 -7.03 22.55 -10.69
C GLU A 522 -6.43 21.14 -10.61
N GLN A 523 -5.12 21.02 -10.43
CA GLN A 523 -4.49 19.71 -10.21
C GLN A 523 -4.89 19.11 -8.86
N ILE A 524 -4.92 19.92 -7.79
CA ILE A 524 -5.42 19.48 -6.48
C ILE A 524 -6.88 19.06 -6.58
N ARG A 525 -7.72 19.88 -7.22
CA ARG A 525 -9.15 19.60 -7.44
C ARG A 525 -9.39 18.31 -8.22
N LEU A 526 -8.56 17.99 -9.21
CA LEU A 526 -8.60 16.71 -9.92
C LEU A 526 -8.09 15.55 -9.05
N ALA A 527 -6.98 15.75 -8.33
CA ALA A 527 -6.36 14.70 -7.54
C ALA A 527 -7.22 14.21 -6.36
N PHE A 528 -7.97 15.12 -5.74
CA PHE A 528 -8.87 14.84 -4.62
C PHE A 528 -10.35 14.71 -5.01
N ALA A 529 -10.70 15.00 -6.27
CA ALA A 529 -12.08 15.04 -6.77
C ALA A 529 -13.04 15.97 -5.97
N HIS A 530 -12.52 17.02 -5.35
CA HIS A 530 -13.29 18.02 -4.61
C HIS A 530 -14.19 18.86 -5.52
N GLY A 531 -15.25 19.45 -4.94
CA GLY A 531 -16.27 20.20 -5.67
C GLY A 531 -17.06 19.31 -6.65
N ASP A 532 -17.31 19.82 -7.85
CA ASP A 532 -17.96 19.08 -8.94
C ASP A 532 -17.01 18.18 -9.75
N SER A 533 -15.71 18.15 -9.41
CA SER A 533 -14.72 17.29 -10.05
C SER A 533 -15.11 15.81 -9.97
N LYS A 534 -14.90 15.10 -11.08
CA LYS A 534 -15.01 13.64 -11.19
C LYS A 534 -13.68 12.93 -10.96
N GLY A 535 -12.66 13.68 -10.55
CA GLY A 535 -11.33 13.16 -10.32
C GLY A 535 -10.50 12.98 -11.58
N GLY A 536 -9.23 12.65 -11.37
CA GLY A 536 -8.29 12.31 -12.43
C GLY A 536 -7.24 11.30 -11.99
N TYR A 537 -6.35 10.99 -12.91
CA TYR A 537 -5.19 10.15 -12.68
C TYR A 537 -3.92 10.91 -13.06
N LYS A 538 -2.87 10.77 -12.26
CA LYS A 538 -1.56 11.30 -12.63
C LYS A 538 -1.01 10.54 -13.83
N VAL A 539 -0.29 11.25 -14.70
CA VAL A 539 0.47 10.60 -15.77
C VAL A 539 1.67 9.89 -15.13
N PRO A 540 1.75 8.55 -15.16
CA PRO A 540 2.88 7.86 -14.57
C PRO A 540 4.14 8.01 -15.44
N SER A 541 5.29 7.96 -14.79
CA SER A 541 6.57 7.66 -15.42
C SER A 541 6.47 6.36 -16.21
N LEU A 542 7.21 6.29 -17.32
CA LEU A 542 7.36 5.06 -18.12
C LEU A 542 8.67 4.32 -17.81
N ILE A 543 9.44 4.79 -16.83
CA ILE A 543 10.66 4.10 -16.36
C ILE A 543 10.26 2.84 -15.58
N GLY A 544 10.85 1.70 -15.93
CA GLY A 544 10.63 0.44 -15.20
C GLY A 544 9.42 -0.38 -15.65
N LEU A 545 8.80 -0.08 -16.80
CA LEU A 545 7.63 -0.83 -17.33
C LEU A 545 7.86 -2.34 -17.50
N SER A 546 9.11 -2.78 -17.59
CA SER A 546 9.49 -4.19 -17.65
C SER A 546 9.18 -4.97 -16.36
N TRP A 547 9.04 -4.27 -15.23
CA TRP A 547 8.80 -4.84 -13.90
C TRP A 547 7.39 -4.61 -13.36
N SER A 548 6.57 -3.80 -14.05
CA SER A 548 5.31 -3.31 -13.51
C SER A 548 4.06 -3.86 -14.21
N ALA A 549 4.18 -4.83 -15.11
CA ALA A 549 3.02 -5.45 -15.75
C ALA A 549 2.16 -6.21 -14.71
N PRO A 550 0.81 -6.15 -14.77
CA PRO A 550 -0.03 -5.56 -15.82
C PRO A 550 -0.09 -4.02 -15.78
N TYR A 551 -0.77 -3.36 -16.73
CA TYR A 551 -0.74 -1.89 -16.81
C TYR A 551 -2.07 -1.22 -16.46
N LEU A 552 -1.98 0.10 -16.23
CA LEU A 552 -3.02 1.01 -15.73
C LEU A 552 -3.37 0.84 -14.25
N HIS A 553 -4.07 1.84 -13.71
CA HIS A 553 -4.37 1.91 -12.28
C HIS A 553 -5.17 0.72 -11.73
N ASP A 554 -5.97 0.03 -12.55
CA ASP A 554 -6.77 -1.14 -12.14
C ASP A 554 -6.07 -2.47 -12.49
N GLY A 555 -4.85 -2.41 -13.04
CA GLY A 555 -4.10 -3.56 -13.54
C GLY A 555 -4.83 -4.32 -14.66
N GLY A 556 -5.85 -3.74 -15.30
CA GLY A 556 -6.73 -4.45 -16.22
C GLY A 556 -6.07 -4.83 -17.54
N VAL A 557 -4.89 -4.28 -17.85
CA VAL A 557 -4.17 -4.54 -19.09
C VAL A 557 -3.17 -5.65 -18.89
N ALA A 558 -3.66 -6.88 -19.04
CA ALA A 558 -2.87 -8.08 -18.86
C ALA A 558 -2.97 -8.96 -20.11
N VAL A 559 -1.82 -9.37 -20.65
CA VAL A 559 -1.72 -10.45 -21.63
C VAL A 559 -0.60 -11.39 -21.21
N GLY A 560 -0.89 -12.69 -21.15
CA GLY A 560 0.07 -13.71 -20.79
C GLY A 560 1.10 -13.99 -21.89
N PRO A 561 2.14 -14.79 -21.60
CA PRO A 561 3.21 -15.09 -22.55
C PRO A 561 2.71 -15.80 -23.82
N ASN A 562 1.59 -16.53 -23.77
CA ASN A 562 1.02 -17.24 -24.92
C ASN A 562 -0.23 -16.55 -25.49
N GLY A 563 -0.49 -15.30 -25.11
CA GLY A 563 -1.64 -14.53 -25.59
C GLY A 563 -2.90 -14.71 -24.73
N GLU A 564 -2.78 -15.19 -23.50
CA GLU A 564 -3.90 -15.27 -22.56
C GLU A 564 -4.43 -13.86 -22.25
N LEU A 565 -5.72 -13.60 -22.47
CA LEU A 565 -6.27 -12.25 -22.45
C LEU A 565 -6.88 -11.86 -21.10
N GLY A 566 -6.57 -10.66 -20.63
CA GLY A 566 -7.14 -10.05 -19.43
C GLY A 566 -6.69 -10.74 -18.14
N LEU A 567 -7.14 -10.20 -17.01
CA LEU A 567 -6.88 -10.77 -15.69
C LEU A 567 -7.54 -12.13 -15.52
N THR A 568 -8.64 -12.37 -16.24
CA THR A 568 -9.36 -13.65 -16.31
C THR A 568 -8.55 -14.75 -16.98
N GLY A 569 -7.80 -14.42 -18.03
CA GLY A 569 -6.89 -15.33 -18.71
C GLY A 569 -5.53 -15.51 -18.02
N THR A 570 -5.11 -14.51 -17.24
CA THR A 570 -3.76 -14.43 -16.65
C THR A 570 -3.76 -14.71 -15.14
N LEU A 571 -3.74 -13.66 -14.30
CA LEU A 571 -3.52 -13.77 -12.85
C LEU A 571 -4.58 -14.63 -12.14
N LYS A 572 -5.85 -14.63 -12.60
CA LYS A 572 -6.89 -15.53 -12.04
C LYS A 572 -6.60 -17.01 -12.28
N LYS A 573 -5.75 -17.34 -13.26
CA LYS A 573 -5.28 -18.70 -13.57
C LYS A 573 -3.86 -18.97 -13.08
N GLY A 574 -3.27 -18.06 -12.29
CA GLY A 574 -1.88 -18.17 -11.84
C GLY A 574 -0.84 -17.98 -12.95
N ILE A 575 -1.21 -17.33 -14.06
CA ILE A 575 -0.30 -16.99 -15.15
C ILE A 575 0.11 -15.52 -14.98
N VAL A 576 1.42 -15.29 -14.83
CA VAL A 576 1.99 -13.95 -14.73
C VAL A 576 1.87 -13.23 -16.08
N PRO A 577 1.33 -12.00 -16.14
CA PRO A 577 1.28 -11.20 -17.36
C PRO A 577 2.68 -10.97 -17.94
N ASP A 578 2.80 -11.05 -19.27
CA ASP A 578 4.03 -10.72 -19.97
C ASP A 578 4.05 -9.22 -20.30
N ALA A 579 5.13 -8.53 -19.94
CA ALA A 579 5.25 -7.08 -20.11
C ALA A 579 5.15 -6.66 -21.59
N ARG A 580 5.81 -7.36 -22.51
CA ARG A 580 5.76 -7.05 -23.94
C ARG A 580 4.34 -7.22 -24.49
N ASN A 581 3.70 -8.35 -24.20
CA ASN A 581 2.35 -8.63 -24.69
C ASN A 581 1.31 -7.69 -24.09
N SER A 582 1.47 -7.34 -22.81
CA SER A 582 0.59 -6.39 -22.13
C SER A 582 0.78 -4.96 -22.65
N LEU A 583 2.00 -4.52 -22.99
CA LEU A 583 2.25 -3.24 -23.66
C LEU A 583 1.68 -3.22 -25.07
N ARG A 584 1.79 -4.34 -25.82
CA ARG A 584 1.15 -4.46 -27.12
C ARG A 584 -0.36 -4.26 -27.01
N ALA A 585 -1.00 -4.87 -26.01
CA ALA A 585 -2.41 -4.65 -25.72
C ALA A 585 -2.74 -3.24 -25.20
N LEU A 586 -1.76 -2.47 -24.74
CA LEU A 586 -1.95 -1.07 -24.37
C LEU A 586 -2.06 -0.16 -25.60
N ILE A 587 -1.32 -0.46 -26.67
CA ILE A 587 -1.19 0.40 -27.84
C ILE A 587 -1.86 -0.15 -29.11
N ASP A 588 -2.38 -1.38 -29.10
CA ASP A 588 -3.15 -1.97 -30.21
C ASP A 588 -4.64 -2.00 -29.91
N ARG A 589 -5.45 -1.31 -30.73
CA ARG A 589 -6.89 -1.15 -30.43
C ARG A 589 -7.67 -2.47 -30.46
N THR A 590 -7.29 -3.39 -31.34
CA THR A 590 -8.03 -4.65 -31.53
C THR A 590 -7.73 -5.57 -30.35
N LEU A 591 -6.45 -5.73 -30.02
CA LEU A 591 -6.04 -6.54 -28.88
C LEU A 591 -6.57 -5.94 -27.57
N ARG A 592 -6.55 -4.61 -27.44
CA ARG A 592 -7.10 -3.92 -26.27
C ARG A 592 -8.59 -4.22 -26.08
N GLN A 593 -9.38 -4.15 -27.14
CA GLN A 593 -10.81 -4.45 -27.05
C GLN A 593 -11.09 -5.88 -26.59
N GLN A 594 -10.26 -6.84 -27.01
CA GLN A 594 -10.36 -8.23 -26.57
C GLN A 594 -10.02 -8.40 -25.08
N VAL A 595 -8.99 -7.70 -24.59
CA VAL A 595 -8.63 -7.67 -23.16
C VAL A 595 -9.77 -7.09 -22.31
N ILE A 596 -10.34 -5.95 -22.73
CA ILE A 596 -11.48 -5.32 -22.05
C ILE A 596 -12.68 -6.27 -22.00
N TRP A 597 -13.00 -6.96 -23.11
CA TRP A 597 -14.08 -7.94 -23.14
C TRP A 597 -13.80 -9.15 -22.25
N ALA A 598 -12.56 -9.63 -22.21
CA ALA A 598 -12.16 -10.72 -21.33
C ALA A 598 -12.37 -10.36 -19.86
N ASN A 599 -11.98 -9.16 -19.44
CA ASN A 599 -12.22 -8.67 -18.08
C ASN A 599 -13.71 -8.46 -17.80
N ALA A 600 -14.41 -7.79 -18.71
CA ALA A 600 -15.83 -7.47 -18.58
C ALA A 600 -16.72 -8.72 -18.57
N SER A 601 -16.25 -9.89 -19.02
CA SER A 601 -16.96 -11.16 -18.90
C SER A 601 -17.07 -11.66 -17.45
N ASP A 602 -16.17 -11.22 -16.56
CA ASP A 602 -16.09 -11.70 -15.18
C ASP A 602 -16.87 -10.81 -14.21
N PRO A 603 -17.92 -11.33 -13.54
CA PRO A 603 -18.72 -10.55 -12.60
C PRO A 603 -17.92 -10.06 -11.39
N GLN A 604 -16.88 -10.77 -10.96
CA GLN A 604 -16.06 -10.36 -9.81
C GLN A 604 -15.24 -9.12 -10.13
N LEU A 605 -14.62 -9.06 -11.33
CA LEU A 605 -13.87 -7.88 -11.78
C LEU A 605 -14.78 -6.66 -11.96
N ARG A 606 -15.98 -6.86 -12.51
CA ARG A 606 -16.97 -5.78 -12.61
C ARG A 606 -17.42 -5.24 -11.26
N ALA A 607 -17.56 -6.12 -10.26
CA ALA A 607 -17.97 -5.73 -8.91
C ALA A 607 -16.93 -4.86 -8.19
N VAL A 608 -15.67 -4.91 -8.62
CA VAL A 608 -14.55 -4.17 -8.00
C VAL A 608 -13.91 -3.17 -8.96
N HIS A 609 -14.65 -2.75 -9.99
CA HIS A 609 -14.25 -1.67 -10.88
C HIS A 609 -12.95 -1.93 -11.67
N VAL A 610 -12.75 -3.16 -12.14
CA VAL A 610 -11.59 -3.53 -12.97
C VAL A 610 -12.02 -3.80 -14.39
N SER A 611 -11.46 -3.04 -15.33
CA SER A 611 -11.89 -3.01 -16.73
C SER A 611 -10.73 -3.15 -17.72
N GLY A 612 -9.60 -2.52 -17.43
CA GLY A 612 -8.56 -2.26 -18.42
C GLY A 612 -8.99 -1.18 -19.42
N ASP A 613 -9.95 -0.30 -19.13
CA ASP A 613 -10.22 0.87 -19.97
C ASP A 613 -9.11 1.94 -19.80
N GLY A 614 -8.84 2.71 -20.85
CA GLY A 614 -7.80 3.75 -20.81
C GLY A 614 -7.68 4.58 -22.10
N HIS A 615 -6.56 5.29 -22.23
CA HIS A 615 -6.38 6.25 -23.30
C HIS A 615 -6.34 5.59 -24.68
N ARG A 616 -6.86 6.29 -25.70
CA ARG A 616 -7.01 5.77 -27.07
C ARG A 616 -5.92 6.30 -28.00
N TYR A 617 -4.66 6.14 -27.59
CA TYR A 617 -3.47 6.43 -28.40
C TYR A 617 -2.94 5.12 -28.96
N TRP A 618 -3.10 4.94 -30.28
CA TRP A 618 -2.87 3.66 -30.93
C TRP A 618 -1.62 3.67 -31.80
N ILE A 619 -0.87 2.57 -31.74
CA ILE A 619 0.29 2.28 -32.58
C ILE A 619 -0.03 0.93 -33.22
N ASP A 620 -0.88 0.98 -34.24
CA ASP A 620 -1.40 -0.17 -34.97
C ASP A 620 -1.58 0.16 -36.47
N PRO A 621 -1.81 -0.84 -37.35
CA PRO A 621 -1.97 -0.58 -38.79
C PRO A 621 -3.13 0.38 -39.12
N GLN A 622 -4.16 0.44 -38.30
CA GLN A 622 -5.28 1.37 -38.50
C GLN A 622 -4.93 2.82 -38.12
N ALA A 623 -3.89 3.03 -37.32
CA ALA A 623 -3.29 4.34 -37.02
C ALA A 623 -2.15 4.70 -37.99
N GLY A 624 -1.83 3.82 -38.96
CA GLY A 624 -0.79 4.04 -39.97
C GLY A 624 0.60 3.56 -39.57
N PHE A 625 0.74 2.78 -38.50
CA PHE A 625 2.01 2.22 -38.05
C PHE A 625 2.17 0.76 -38.49
N THR A 626 3.39 0.34 -38.85
CA THR A 626 3.68 -1.06 -39.17
C THR A 626 3.85 -1.92 -37.92
N ARG A 627 3.85 -3.26 -38.09
CA ARG A 627 4.13 -4.17 -36.97
C ARG A 627 5.55 -3.99 -36.44
N GLU A 628 6.50 -3.74 -37.33
CA GLU A 628 7.89 -3.47 -36.96
C GLU A 628 8.03 -2.18 -36.15
N GLU A 629 7.21 -1.16 -36.44
CA GLU A 629 7.17 0.08 -35.66
C GLU A 629 6.55 -0.14 -34.28
N GLN A 630 5.50 -0.95 -34.20
CA GLN A 630 4.91 -1.36 -32.93
C GLN A 630 5.91 -2.14 -32.06
N GLU A 631 6.64 -3.11 -32.62
CA GLU A 631 7.66 -3.85 -31.88
C GLU A 631 8.84 -2.96 -31.47
N ALA A 632 9.29 -2.05 -32.34
CA ALA A 632 10.33 -1.09 -32.01
C ALA A 632 9.91 -0.18 -30.84
N MET A 633 8.66 0.28 -30.86
CA MET A 633 8.08 1.07 -29.78
C MET A 633 8.04 0.30 -28.45
N ILE A 634 7.66 -0.98 -28.45
CA ILE A 634 7.64 -1.79 -27.23
C ILE A 634 9.07 -2.02 -26.70
N ASP A 635 10.04 -2.26 -27.57
CA ASP A 635 11.46 -2.36 -27.19
C ASP A 635 11.96 -1.07 -26.56
N TYR A 636 11.60 0.07 -27.13
CA TYR A 636 11.93 1.37 -26.55
C TYR A 636 11.35 1.52 -25.14
N LEU A 637 10.05 1.25 -24.94
CA LEU A 637 9.41 1.33 -23.63
C LEU A 637 10.04 0.39 -22.59
N LEU A 638 10.35 -0.86 -22.98
CA LEU A 638 10.98 -1.84 -22.08
C LEU A 638 12.46 -1.54 -21.78
N SER A 639 13.08 -0.67 -22.57
CA SER A 639 14.47 -0.23 -22.36
C SER A 639 14.61 0.91 -21.34
N LEU A 640 13.52 1.58 -20.96
CA LEU A 640 13.56 2.73 -20.06
C LEU A 640 13.84 2.29 -18.61
N THR A 641 15.09 2.44 -18.16
CA THR A 641 15.52 2.07 -16.80
C THR A 641 16.09 3.21 -15.98
N ASP A 642 16.34 4.35 -16.60
CA ASP A 642 16.89 5.55 -15.98
C ASP A 642 16.40 6.81 -16.74
N PRO A 643 16.54 8.01 -16.13
CA PRO A 643 16.08 9.29 -16.70
C PRO A 643 16.92 9.87 -17.84
#